data_AF-A0A9X0WBV4-F1
#
_entry.id   AF-A0A9X0WBV4-F1
#
_cell.length_a   1.000
_cell.length_b   1.000
_cell.length_c   1.000
_cell.angle_alpha   90.00
_cell.angle_beta   90.00
_cell.angle_gamma   90.00
#
_symmetry.space_group_name_H-M   'P 1'
#
loop_
_entity.id
_entity.type
_entity.pdbx_description
1 polymer ?
#
loop_
_entity_poly.entity_id
_entity_poly.type
_entity_poly.pdbx_seq_one_letter_code
_entity_poly.pdbx_strand_id
1 'polypeptide(L)'
;MVVFFNVKRQILFQRAQGILPCKALGFDHETSRIYLLRAAWKNDNNIRCIEQDNKVVLKGGAGTGKTTLLAALALWLKAERLPHAFLAPTGRAARILRDKTGADTSTIHQRIYSFAKLEVFEEAKLKNDPGMRVRFHLKGDDPGSTLFVVDEASMVGDQADKQDMLRFGSGRLLADLIEYTRIGRLGRMCGDIGAKLLFVGDPAQLPPVRQSSSPALSSEHLSSEYGLSCIDLELTDVHRQETGSAILERATEIRQAVQSKSFNHFRLSPFGETLIEETVVQGIDRIARAYQERRPHGVLITYTNAKAAEMNRAIRGRLWGDENADLRPGDRLLINRNSPRCDLFNGDLVQVLDVSGMPDRRTVQPRGLTFPITLTFRKATVAYRNSGGIVQRMECLLLENLLNSKQGALTPEEQRALLVEFQKRYRDLKRNTNAFSLALKDDPWFNALQVKYGYAMTCHKAQGGEWESAVVYFDFSGGKQNADFFRWAYTAITRAKKTLVTIGAPEFDAYSEMQWQTLAPLEESATNEQERRVELAADPDWNRFSFSSSQVMLFDYHRQVRDALQSQGISIERHDHLSYCERYQIKCNGQVAGVQYRYKKTGRVSTITVADGCWAGDTVLAQSAVQAMQHVLHHGETADSEPLSNPFIKAFFDRLEKSTAGAGLRILSKRVLPYKLRIEISDGARHGTLDFCYDGTPKWTVVQEVGAPGKSQGLFDMVKALMEEG
;
A
#
# COMPACT_ATOMS: atom_id res chain seq x y z
N MET A 1 -39.34 -47.47 -5.98
CA MET A 1 -40.70 -47.27 -5.44
C MET A 1 -41.32 -46.08 -6.17
N VAL A 2 -42.02 -46.36 -7.27
CA VAL A 2 -42.71 -45.38 -8.11
C VAL A 2 -44.17 -45.34 -7.67
N VAL A 3 -44.82 -44.17 -7.59
CA VAL A 3 -46.17 -43.85 -8.14
C VAL A 3 -46.56 -42.39 -7.78
N PHE A 4 -47.15 -41.74 -8.78
CA PHE A 4 -47.73 -40.39 -8.90
C PHE A 4 -48.95 -40.09 -7.99
N PHE A 5 -49.23 -38.80 -7.73
CA PHE A 5 -50.48 -38.03 -8.02
C PHE A 5 -50.45 -36.68 -7.24
N ASN A 6 -50.39 -35.49 -7.86
CA ASN A 6 -51.43 -34.67 -8.52
C ASN A 6 -52.25 -33.73 -7.59
N VAL A 7 -52.19 -32.43 -7.92
CA VAL A 7 -53.30 -31.46 -8.05
C VAL A 7 -53.84 -30.70 -6.81
N LYS A 8 -53.64 -29.37 -6.91
CA LYS A 8 -54.49 -28.24 -6.47
C LYS A 8 -54.88 -28.13 -4.98
N ARG A 9 -54.33 -27.10 -4.33
CA ARG A 9 -55.16 -25.97 -3.85
C ARG A 9 -54.48 -24.64 -4.17
N GLN A 10 -54.98 -24.08 -5.27
CA GLN A 10 -54.77 -22.73 -5.75
C GLN A 10 -55.37 -21.71 -4.77
N ILE A 11 -54.74 -20.54 -4.78
CA ILE A 11 -55.37 -19.22 -4.68
C ILE A 11 -55.78 -18.78 -3.28
N LEU A 12 -54.89 -17.92 -2.79
CA LEU A 12 -55.17 -16.65 -2.14
C LEU A 12 -56.03 -16.69 -0.88
N PHE A 13 -55.38 -16.14 0.15
CA PHE A 13 -55.96 -15.09 0.98
C PHE A 13 -57.27 -15.49 1.68
N GLN A 14 -57.20 -15.53 2.99
CA GLN A 14 -57.51 -14.29 3.69
C GLN A 14 -57.06 -14.35 5.13
N ARG A 15 -56.38 -13.26 5.51
CA ARG A 15 -56.23 -12.74 6.87
C ARG A 15 -55.24 -13.48 7.77
N ALA A 16 -54.11 -12.81 7.93
CA ALA A 16 -53.54 -12.42 9.21
C ALA A 16 -53.31 -13.51 10.25
N GLN A 17 -52.06 -13.50 10.74
CA GLN A 17 -51.51 -14.19 11.92
C GLN A 17 -50.84 -15.53 11.64
N GLY A 18 -49.59 -15.64 12.11
CA GLY A 18 -48.96 -16.93 12.37
C GLY A 18 -47.89 -17.37 11.36
N ILE A 19 -46.67 -16.86 11.56
CA ILE A 19 -45.48 -17.72 11.75
C ILE A 19 -45.29 -18.85 10.73
N LEU A 20 -44.48 -18.61 9.70
CA LEU A 20 -43.65 -19.70 9.16
C LEU A 20 -42.61 -20.03 10.24
N PRO A 21 -42.50 -21.28 10.73
CA PRO A 21 -41.61 -21.58 11.83
C PRO A 21 -40.15 -21.55 11.34
N CYS A 22 -39.43 -20.50 11.74
CA CYS A 22 -37.98 -20.30 11.58
C CYS A 22 -37.11 -21.44 12.17
N LYS A 23 -37.72 -22.44 12.83
CA LYS A 23 -37.03 -23.64 13.31
C LYS A 23 -36.46 -24.53 12.20
N ALA A 24 -36.98 -24.46 10.97
CA ALA A 24 -36.43 -25.23 9.85
C ALA A 24 -35.05 -24.73 9.35
N LEU A 25 -34.59 -23.56 9.81
CA LEU A 25 -33.33 -22.93 9.36
C LEU A 25 -32.31 -22.67 10.48
N GLY A 26 -32.62 -22.94 11.76
CA GLY A 26 -31.61 -22.93 12.84
C GLY A 26 -31.08 -21.56 13.29
N PHE A 27 -31.83 -20.48 13.10
CA PHE A 27 -31.41 -19.11 13.44
C PHE A 27 -32.16 -18.57 14.66
N ASP A 28 -31.54 -18.55 15.85
CA ASP A 28 -32.17 -18.03 17.08
C ASP A 28 -31.74 -16.59 17.44
N HIS A 29 -30.65 -16.07 16.83
CA HIS A 29 -30.14 -14.70 17.09
C HIS A 29 -30.04 -13.78 15.83
N GLU A 30 -30.01 -14.33 14.61
CA GLU A 30 -29.97 -13.53 13.37
C GLU A 30 -31.29 -12.82 13.05
N THR A 31 -32.37 -13.27 13.69
CA THR A 31 -33.74 -12.79 13.49
C THR A 31 -33.86 -11.29 13.73
N SER A 32 -33.21 -10.74 14.77
CA SER A 32 -33.27 -9.30 15.11
C SER A 32 -32.62 -8.39 14.06
N ARG A 33 -31.58 -8.88 13.35
CA ARG A 33 -30.85 -8.12 12.31
C ARG A 33 -31.54 -8.19 10.96
N ILE A 34 -32.16 -9.33 10.63
CA ILE A 34 -33.11 -9.43 9.53
C ILE A 34 -34.35 -8.58 9.82
N TYR A 35 -34.81 -8.51 11.08
CA TYR A 35 -35.88 -7.60 11.48
C TYR A 35 -35.49 -6.13 11.33
N LEU A 36 -34.23 -5.73 11.57
CA LEU A 36 -33.77 -4.36 11.28
C LEU A 36 -33.84 -4.04 9.77
N LEU A 37 -33.40 -4.96 8.91
CA LEU A 37 -33.52 -4.80 7.44
C LEU A 37 -34.96 -4.91 6.93
N ARG A 38 -35.81 -5.65 7.63
CA ARG A 38 -37.24 -5.83 7.31
C ARG A 38 -38.11 -4.68 7.85
N ALA A 39 -37.76 -4.11 9.00
CA ALA A 39 -38.37 -2.92 9.62
C ALA A 39 -37.90 -1.64 8.93
N ALA A 40 -36.68 -1.64 8.36
CA ALA A 40 -36.20 -0.61 7.43
C ALA A 40 -37.09 -0.40 6.19
N TRP A 41 -38.00 -1.35 5.93
CA TRP A 41 -38.75 -1.46 4.68
C TRP A 41 -40.26 -1.71 4.88
N LYS A 42 -40.72 -1.97 6.11
CA LYS A 42 -42.15 -2.08 6.45
C LYS A 42 -42.56 -0.86 7.28
N ASN A 43 -43.59 -0.15 6.78
CA ASN A 43 -44.33 0.97 7.38
C ASN A 43 -44.91 0.67 8.80
N ASP A 44 -44.10 0.26 9.78
CA ASP A 44 -44.55 0.10 11.17
C ASP A 44 -43.87 1.16 12.06
N ASN A 45 -44.71 1.95 12.72
CA ASN A 45 -44.47 3.25 13.35
C ASN A 45 -43.36 3.36 14.44
N ASN A 46 -42.51 2.36 14.63
CA ASN A 46 -41.53 2.33 15.73
C ASN A 46 -40.04 2.34 15.34
N ILE A 47 -39.66 2.37 14.05
CA ILE A 47 -38.28 2.70 13.62
C ILE A 47 -38.34 3.61 12.39
N ARG A 48 -38.52 4.92 12.63
CA ARG A 48 -38.62 5.97 11.59
C ARG A 48 -37.34 6.27 10.80
N CYS A 49 -36.23 5.56 11.02
CA CYS A 49 -34.92 6.04 10.58
C CYS A 49 -34.47 5.62 9.16
N ILE A 50 -35.17 4.75 8.44
CA ILE A 50 -34.67 4.24 7.13
C ILE A 50 -35.60 4.60 5.94
N GLU A 51 -36.73 5.24 6.23
CA GLU A 51 -37.66 5.75 5.21
C GLU A 51 -37.24 7.11 4.65
N GLN A 52 -36.45 7.89 5.40
CA GLN A 52 -36.00 9.22 4.98
C GLN A 52 -34.57 9.23 4.38
N ASP A 53 -33.80 8.15 4.58
CA ASP A 53 -32.38 8.10 4.22
C ASP A 53 -32.11 7.16 3.04
N ASN A 54 -31.49 7.71 2.00
CA ASN A 54 -31.37 7.08 0.69
C ASN A 54 -30.24 6.02 0.59
N LYS A 55 -29.43 5.80 1.63
CA LYS A 55 -28.18 5.00 1.57
C LYS A 55 -27.80 4.37 2.92
N VAL A 56 -27.25 3.15 2.88
CA VAL A 56 -26.83 2.37 4.06
C VAL A 56 -25.42 1.82 3.87
N VAL A 57 -24.59 1.91 4.90
CA VAL A 57 -23.24 1.33 4.96
C VAL A 57 -23.23 0.27 6.06
N LEU A 58 -23.04 -0.99 5.67
CA LEU A 58 -22.88 -2.13 6.55
C LEU A 58 -21.40 -2.49 6.69
N LYS A 59 -20.87 -2.28 7.89
CA LYS A 59 -19.50 -2.59 8.28
C LYS A 59 -19.49 -3.85 9.13
N GLY A 60 -18.39 -4.60 9.08
CA GLY A 60 -18.17 -5.70 10.01
C GLY A 60 -16.83 -6.36 9.79
N GLY A 61 -16.24 -6.89 10.86
CA GLY A 61 -14.99 -7.65 10.80
C GLY A 61 -15.10 -8.99 10.05
N ALA A 62 -13.97 -9.64 9.82
CA ALA A 62 -13.95 -11.06 9.46
C ALA A 62 -14.73 -11.91 10.48
N GLY A 63 -15.54 -12.86 10.00
CA GLY A 63 -16.30 -13.77 10.87
C GLY A 63 -17.62 -13.23 11.45
N THR A 64 -18.01 -11.99 11.17
CA THR A 64 -19.23 -11.37 11.74
C THR A 64 -20.53 -11.71 11.01
N GLY A 65 -20.50 -12.65 10.06
CA GLY A 65 -21.71 -13.12 9.35
C GLY A 65 -22.21 -12.23 8.22
N LYS A 66 -21.44 -11.21 7.76
CA LYS A 66 -21.82 -10.32 6.65
C LYS A 66 -22.39 -11.08 5.44
N THR A 67 -21.70 -12.11 4.96
CA THR A 67 -22.15 -12.83 3.78
C THR A 67 -23.37 -13.73 4.03
N THR A 68 -23.54 -14.24 5.26
CA THR A 68 -24.76 -14.95 5.67
C THR A 68 -25.96 -14.02 5.65
N LEU A 69 -25.79 -12.79 6.17
CA LEU A 69 -26.81 -11.75 6.11
C LEU A 69 -27.16 -11.38 4.66
N LEU A 70 -26.16 -11.27 3.78
CA LEU A 70 -26.40 -11.02 2.36
C LEU A 70 -27.16 -12.15 1.67
N ALA A 71 -26.89 -13.41 2.03
CA ALA A 71 -27.63 -14.56 1.51
C ALA A 71 -29.10 -14.54 1.96
N ALA A 72 -29.36 -14.25 3.24
CA ALA A 72 -30.72 -14.08 3.75
C ALA A 72 -31.45 -12.91 3.07
N LEU A 73 -30.75 -11.77 2.88
CA LEU A 73 -31.27 -10.61 2.16
C LEU A 73 -31.65 -10.96 0.72
N ALA A 74 -30.78 -11.70 0.00
CA ALA A 74 -31.04 -12.13 -1.36
C ALA A 74 -32.31 -13.00 -1.48
N LEU A 75 -32.48 -13.95 -0.56
CA LEU A 75 -33.68 -14.80 -0.52
C LEU A 75 -34.95 -13.98 -0.28
N TRP A 76 -34.89 -13.01 0.65
CA TRP A 76 -36.02 -12.12 0.93
C TRP A 76 -36.36 -11.21 -0.26
N LEU A 77 -35.36 -10.55 -0.86
CA LEU A 77 -35.56 -9.69 -2.04
C LEU A 77 -36.19 -10.46 -3.20
N LYS A 78 -35.78 -11.71 -3.39
CA LYS A 78 -36.36 -12.62 -4.40
C LYS A 78 -37.81 -12.99 -4.07
N ALA A 79 -38.13 -13.27 -2.80
CA ALA A 79 -39.49 -13.59 -2.36
C ALA A 79 -40.45 -12.40 -2.56
N GLU A 80 -40.00 -11.19 -2.27
CA GLU A 80 -40.77 -9.95 -2.43
C GLU A 80 -40.75 -9.40 -3.87
N ARG A 81 -40.02 -10.05 -4.80
CA ARG A 81 -39.85 -9.63 -6.21
C ARG A 81 -39.30 -8.20 -6.36
N LEU A 82 -38.45 -7.78 -5.45
CA LEU A 82 -37.84 -6.46 -5.47
C LEU A 82 -36.68 -6.42 -6.46
N PRO A 83 -36.63 -5.46 -7.40
CA PRO A 83 -35.51 -5.35 -8.33
C PRO A 83 -34.20 -5.01 -7.60
N HIS A 84 -33.20 -5.88 -7.72
CA HIS A 84 -31.93 -5.71 -7.02
C HIS A 84 -30.75 -6.12 -7.89
N ALA A 85 -29.55 -5.66 -7.53
CA ALA A 85 -28.30 -6.06 -8.15
C ALA A 85 -27.23 -6.26 -7.07
N PHE A 86 -26.63 -7.44 -7.04
CA PHE A 86 -25.44 -7.72 -6.24
C PHE A 86 -24.19 -7.43 -7.06
N LEU A 87 -23.27 -6.67 -6.48
CA LEU A 87 -22.08 -6.15 -7.11
C LEU A 87 -20.86 -6.41 -6.23
N ALA A 88 -19.70 -6.59 -6.87
CA ALA A 88 -18.42 -6.63 -6.19
C ALA A 88 -17.31 -5.95 -7.03
N PRO A 89 -16.22 -5.48 -6.43
CA PRO A 89 -15.13 -4.82 -7.15
C PRO A 89 -14.32 -5.78 -8.03
N THR A 90 -14.18 -7.04 -7.62
CA THR A 90 -13.40 -8.06 -8.35
C THR A 90 -14.28 -9.21 -8.81
N GLY A 91 -13.88 -9.89 -9.90
CA GLY A 91 -14.65 -11.03 -10.42
C GLY A 91 -14.69 -12.22 -9.47
N ARG A 92 -13.58 -12.47 -8.75
CA ARG A 92 -13.54 -13.49 -7.68
C ARG A 92 -14.52 -13.19 -6.56
N ALA A 93 -14.58 -11.95 -6.08
CA ALA A 93 -15.54 -11.55 -5.04
C ALA A 93 -16.98 -11.66 -5.54
N ALA A 94 -17.26 -11.21 -6.78
CA ALA A 94 -18.58 -11.33 -7.40
C ALA A 94 -19.03 -12.80 -7.50
N ARG A 95 -18.11 -13.69 -7.86
CA ARG A 95 -18.38 -15.12 -7.92
C ARG A 95 -18.64 -15.74 -6.55
N ILE A 96 -17.83 -15.44 -5.54
CA ILE A 96 -18.04 -15.94 -4.17
C ILE A 96 -19.38 -15.45 -3.62
N LEU A 97 -19.73 -14.19 -3.89
CA LEU A 97 -21.01 -13.61 -3.52
C LEU A 97 -22.16 -14.33 -4.23
N ARG A 98 -22.05 -14.60 -5.53
CA ARG A 98 -23.02 -15.41 -6.30
C ARG A 98 -23.21 -16.80 -5.70
N ASP A 99 -22.12 -17.49 -5.40
CA ASP A 99 -22.13 -18.87 -4.89
C ASP A 99 -22.80 -18.94 -3.51
N LYS A 100 -22.66 -17.89 -2.69
CA LYS A 100 -23.26 -17.81 -1.34
C LYS A 100 -24.71 -17.30 -1.33
N THR A 101 -25.06 -16.34 -2.19
CA THR A 101 -26.41 -15.75 -2.21
C THR A 101 -27.38 -16.48 -3.15
N GLY A 102 -26.86 -17.20 -4.15
CA GLY A 102 -27.65 -17.76 -5.23
C GLY A 102 -28.31 -16.70 -6.14
N ALA A 103 -27.95 -15.43 -5.99
CA ALA A 103 -28.50 -14.31 -6.75
C ALA A 103 -27.60 -13.93 -7.93
N ASP A 104 -28.18 -13.32 -8.96
CA ASP A 104 -27.40 -12.80 -10.07
C ASP A 104 -26.47 -11.69 -9.58
N THR A 105 -25.18 -11.88 -9.81
CA THR A 105 -24.10 -11.06 -9.26
C THR A 105 -23.08 -10.79 -10.35
N SER A 106 -22.62 -9.55 -10.44
CA SER A 106 -21.63 -9.12 -11.43
C SER A 106 -20.57 -8.22 -10.80
N THR A 107 -19.49 -7.94 -11.52
CA THR A 107 -18.57 -6.89 -11.08
C THR A 107 -19.19 -5.51 -11.27
N ILE A 108 -18.80 -4.53 -10.45
CA ILE A 108 -19.22 -3.12 -10.64
C ILE A 108 -18.95 -2.69 -12.09
N HIS A 109 -17.75 -3.00 -12.60
CA HIS A 109 -17.35 -2.65 -13.97
C HIS A 109 -18.27 -3.23 -15.05
N GLN A 110 -18.64 -4.52 -14.93
CA GLN A 110 -19.56 -5.17 -15.87
C GLN A 110 -20.96 -4.55 -15.82
N ARG A 111 -21.42 -4.16 -14.63
CA ARG A 111 -22.75 -3.57 -14.46
C ARG A 111 -22.82 -2.17 -15.05
N ILE A 112 -21.88 -1.28 -14.70
CA ILE A 112 -22.03 0.16 -14.94
C ILE A 112 -21.44 0.64 -16.27
N TYR A 113 -20.43 -0.05 -16.84
CA TYR A 113 -19.78 0.40 -18.08
C TYR A 113 -20.24 -0.37 -19.32
N SER A 114 -20.32 0.35 -20.45
CA SER A 114 -20.64 -0.21 -21.75
C SER A 114 -19.36 -0.67 -22.47
N PHE A 115 -19.27 -1.98 -22.71
CA PHE A 115 -18.19 -2.59 -23.49
C PHE A 115 -18.47 -2.56 -25.01
N ALA A 116 -19.64 -2.07 -25.43
CA ALA A 116 -20.02 -1.93 -26.84
C ALA A 116 -19.49 -0.63 -27.46
N LYS A 117 -19.31 0.43 -26.67
CA LYS A 117 -18.80 1.74 -27.10
C LYS A 117 -17.35 1.90 -26.64
N LEU A 118 -16.46 1.21 -27.36
CA LEU A 118 -15.02 1.24 -27.15
C LEU A 118 -14.39 2.36 -27.99
N GLU A 119 -13.84 3.37 -27.32
CA GLU A 119 -13.07 4.43 -27.97
C GLU A 119 -11.58 4.23 -27.73
N VAL A 120 -10.80 4.28 -28.80
CA VAL A 120 -9.37 4.05 -28.80
C VAL A 120 -8.65 5.36 -29.12
N PHE A 121 -8.05 5.97 -28.09
CA PHE A 121 -7.27 7.20 -28.21
C PHE A 121 -5.79 6.87 -28.29
N GLU A 122 -5.09 7.39 -29.29
CA GLU A 122 -3.64 7.33 -29.34
C GLU A 122 -3.07 8.66 -28.81
N GLU A 123 -2.68 8.70 -27.53
CA GLU A 123 -2.16 9.89 -26.86
C GLU A 123 -0.73 9.67 -26.34
N ALA A 124 0.12 9.00 -27.13
CA ALA A 124 1.52 8.78 -26.74
C ALA A 124 2.30 10.11 -26.72
N LYS A 125 2.16 10.89 -25.65
CA LYS A 125 2.90 12.15 -25.46
C LYS A 125 4.26 11.94 -24.81
N LEU A 126 4.48 10.78 -24.18
CA LEU A 126 5.68 10.44 -23.40
C LEU A 126 6.17 9.03 -23.75
N LYS A 127 7.47 8.78 -23.53
CA LYS A 127 8.13 7.49 -23.80
C LYS A 127 7.44 6.30 -23.11
N ASN A 128 6.91 6.53 -21.91
CA ASN A 128 6.30 5.51 -21.04
C ASN A 128 4.76 5.51 -21.09
N ASP A 129 4.14 6.26 -22.00
CA ASP A 129 2.69 6.17 -22.19
C ASP A 129 2.39 4.87 -22.95
N PRO A 130 1.39 4.05 -22.55
CA PRO A 130 0.97 2.87 -23.31
C PRO A 130 0.50 3.21 -24.72
N GLY A 131 0.40 4.50 -25.06
CA GLY A 131 0.18 5.01 -26.40
C GLY A 131 -1.21 4.73 -26.93
N MET A 132 -2.00 3.92 -26.22
CA MET A 132 -3.39 3.65 -26.50
C MET A 132 -4.18 3.69 -25.20
N ARG A 133 -5.23 4.51 -25.17
CA ARG A 133 -6.19 4.58 -24.08
C ARG A 133 -7.54 4.17 -24.61
N VAL A 134 -8.07 3.12 -24.00
CA VAL A 134 -9.35 2.54 -24.30
C VAL A 134 -10.35 3.10 -23.30
N ARG A 135 -11.29 3.92 -23.76
CA ARG A 135 -12.33 4.49 -22.91
C ARG A 135 -13.60 3.64 -22.96
N PHE A 136 -14.07 3.24 -21.79
CA PHE A 136 -15.39 2.62 -21.60
C PHE A 136 -16.34 3.63 -20.99
N HIS A 137 -17.42 3.93 -21.69
CA HIS A 137 -18.43 4.88 -21.21
C HIS A 137 -19.38 4.25 -20.20
N LEU A 138 -19.96 5.06 -19.32
CA LEU A 138 -21.05 4.64 -18.45
C LEU A 138 -22.28 4.23 -19.29
N LYS A 139 -23.01 3.21 -18.85
CA LYS A 139 -24.27 2.82 -19.48
C LYS A 139 -25.32 3.91 -19.25
N GLY A 140 -25.98 4.33 -20.32
CA GLY A 140 -27.02 5.37 -20.29
C GLY A 140 -28.43 4.84 -20.01
N ASP A 141 -28.64 3.53 -20.01
CA ASP A 141 -29.95 2.91 -19.79
C ASP A 141 -30.38 3.01 -18.33
N ASP A 142 -31.70 2.94 -18.07
CA ASP A 142 -32.18 2.81 -16.69
C ASP A 142 -31.68 1.48 -16.10
N PRO A 143 -30.99 1.50 -14.94
CA PRO A 143 -30.50 0.26 -14.36
C PRO A 143 -31.61 -0.75 -14.05
N GLY A 144 -32.85 -0.31 -13.85
CA GLY A 144 -34.00 -1.18 -13.55
C GLY A 144 -33.94 -1.86 -12.18
N SER A 145 -32.89 -1.66 -11.40
CA SER A 145 -32.74 -2.14 -10.02
C SER A 145 -33.06 -1.02 -9.03
N THR A 146 -33.80 -1.34 -7.98
CA THR A 146 -34.14 -0.41 -6.89
C THR A 146 -33.18 -0.52 -5.70
N LEU A 147 -32.38 -1.59 -5.62
CA LEU A 147 -31.34 -1.76 -4.61
C LEU A 147 -30.04 -2.27 -5.26
N PHE A 148 -28.94 -1.60 -4.94
CA PHE A 148 -27.59 -2.05 -5.30
C PHE A 148 -26.85 -2.45 -4.04
N VAL A 149 -26.45 -3.72 -3.96
CA VAL A 149 -25.67 -4.26 -2.86
C VAL A 149 -24.25 -4.43 -3.34
N VAL A 150 -23.30 -3.74 -2.73
CA VAL A 150 -21.88 -3.77 -3.09
C VAL A 150 -21.11 -4.46 -1.99
N ASP A 151 -20.68 -5.70 -2.21
CA ASP A 151 -19.80 -6.43 -1.28
C ASP A 151 -18.32 -6.08 -1.53
N GLU A 152 -17.47 -6.34 -0.53
CA GLU A 152 -16.04 -5.96 -0.52
C GLU A 152 -15.82 -4.47 -0.85
N ALA A 153 -16.70 -3.60 -0.34
CA ALA A 153 -16.69 -2.17 -0.62
C ALA A 153 -15.40 -1.45 -0.15
N SER A 154 -14.56 -2.10 0.68
CA SER A 154 -13.23 -1.60 1.04
C SER A 154 -12.32 -1.40 -0.18
N MET A 155 -12.55 -2.09 -1.29
CA MET A 155 -11.76 -1.92 -2.52
C MET A 155 -12.35 -0.88 -3.49
N VAL A 156 -13.51 -0.28 -3.19
CA VAL A 156 -14.16 0.69 -4.07
C VAL A 156 -13.56 2.08 -3.82
N GLY A 157 -12.71 2.52 -4.74
CA GLY A 157 -11.97 3.77 -4.65
C GLY A 157 -12.62 4.95 -5.36
N ASP A 158 -12.16 6.14 -4.97
CA ASP A 158 -12.67 7.41 -5.50
C ASP A 158 -11.59 8.34 -6.10
N GLN A 159 -10.45 7.76 -6.49
CA GLN A 159 -9.38 8.48 -7.16
C GLN A 159 -9.31 8.06 -8.63
N ALA A 160 -8.96 9.02 -9.48
CA ALA A 160 -8.84 8.78 -10.91
C ALA A 160 -7.61 7.94 -11.24
N ASP A 161 -7.80 6.77 -11.85
CA ASP A 161 -6.71 5.98 -12.42
C ASP A 161 -6.17 6.66 -13.69
N LYS A 162 -5.06 7.39 -13.56
CA LYS A 162 -4.44 8.17 -14.65
C LYS A 162 -3.48 7.38 -15.53
N GLN A 163 -3.15 6.13 -15.18
CA GLN A 163 -2.00 5.41 -15.76
C GLN A 163 -2.36 4.13 -16.53
N ASP A 164 -3.65 3.80 -16.67
CA ASP A 164 -4.06 2.55 -17.30
C ASP A 164 -4.45 2.75 -18.77
N MET A 165 -4.03 1.78 -19.59
CA MET A 165 -4.49 1.57 -20.97
C MET A 165 -6.02 1.51 -21.07
N LEU A 166 -6.70 1.10 -20.00
CA LEU A 166 -8.16 1.11 -19.91
C LEU A 166 -8.60 2.23 -18.99
N ARG A 167 -9.41 3.17 -19.50
CA ARG A 167 -10.09 4.18 -18.69
C ARG A 167 -11.58 3.89 -18.66
N PHE A 168 -12.12 3.72 -17.47
CA PHE A 168 -13.56 3.54 -17.28
C PHE A 168 -14.20 4.85 -16.79
N GLY A 169 -15.28 5.28 -17.44
CA GLY A 169 -16.07 6.48 -17.09
C GLY A 169 -15.22 7.71 -16.76
N SER A 170 -15.49 8.32 -15.60
CA SER A 170 -14.72 9.47 -15.12
C SER A 170 -13.29 9.08 -14.71
N GLY A 171 -13.07 7.81 -14.39
CA GLY A 171 -11.85 7.25 -13.81
C GLY A 171 -11.97 7.00 -12.30
N ARG A 172 -13.08 7.44 -11.68
CA ARG A 172 -13.38 7.24 -10.26
C ARG A 172 -14.55 6.26 -10.12
N LEU A 173 -14.25 5.04 -9.65
CA LEU A 173 -15.25 3.96 -9.60
C LEU A 173 -16.45 4.28 -8.70
N LEU A 174 -16.20 4.90 -7.54
CA LEU A 174 -17.27 5.31 -6.62
C LEU A 174 -18.19 6.37 -7.23
N ALA A 175 -17.61 7.44 -7.81
CA ALA A 175 -18.37 8.48 -8.50
C ALA A 175 -19.24 7.92 -9.62
N ASP A 176 -18.65 7.07 -10.47
CA ASP A 176 -19.33 6.47 -11.61
C ASP A 176 -20.47 5.53 -11.16
N LEU A 177 -20.30 4.81 -10.05
CA LEU A 177 -21.36 3.98 -9.46
C LEU A 177 -22.52 4.84 -8.95
N ILE A 178 -22.23 5.94 -8.24
CA ILE A 178 -23.27 6.86 -7.73
C ILE A 178 -24.02 7.50 -8.91
N GLU A 179 -23.31 7.93 -9.95
CA GLU A 179 -23.92 8.47 -11.18
C GLU A 179 -24.81 7.43 -11.88
N TYR A 180 -24.32 6.20 -12.06
CA TYR A 180 -25.06 5.14 -12.73
C TYR A 180 -26.34 4.74 -12.00
N THR A 181 -26.28 4.69 -10.67
CA THR A 181 -27.42 4.33 -9.83
C THR A 181 -28.47 5.43 -9.77
N ARG A 182 -28.16 6.64 -10.28
CA ARG A 182 -29.06 7.80 -10.41
C ARG A 182 -29.69 8.22 -9.09
N ILE A 183 -28.97 8.01 -7.99
CA ILE A 183 -29.41 8.39 -6.66
C ILE A 183 -29.43 9.93 -6.63
N GLY A 184 -30.63 10.52 -6.70
CA GLY A 184 -30.83 11.98 -6.59
C GLY A 184 -31.03 12.79 -7.88
N ARG A 185 -31.69 12.28 -8.94
CA ARG A 185 -32.07 13.14 -10.08
C ARG A 185 -33.01 14.29 -9.67
N LEU A 186 -32.54 15.54 -9.84
CA LEU A 186 -33.40 16.73 -9.94
C LEU A 186 -34.41 16.56 -11.08
N GLY A 187 -35.70 16.65 -10.78
CA GLY A 187 -36.79 16.60 -11.76
C GLY A 187 -37.71 15.38 -11.71
N ARG A 188 -37.46 14.39 -10.84
CA ARG A 188 -38.53 13.48 -10.37
C ARG A 188 -39.07 14.03 -9.05
N MET A 189 -40.39 14.09 -8.89
CA MET A 189 -41.04 14.60 -7.68
C MET A 189 -40.52 13.85 -6.45
N CYS A 190 -40.16 14.61 -5.41
CA CYS A 190 -39.68 14.11 -4.13
C CYS A 190 -40.78 13.23 -3.50
N GLY A 191 -40.65 11.90 -3.63
CA GLY A 191 -41.67 10.95 -3.16
C GLY A 191 -41.58 9.57 -3.83
N ASP A 192 -41.11 9.50 -5.08
CA ASP A 192 -41.01 8.24 -5.83
C ASP A 192 -39.55 7.74 -5.86
N ILE A 193 -39.22 6.90 -4.88
CA ILE A 193 -37.90 6.35 -4.53
C ILE A 193 -37.05 5.98 -5.76
N GLY A 194 -35.87 6.59 -5.90
CA GLY A 194 -34.96 6.35 -7.03
C GLY A 194 -33.67 5.66 -6.61
N ALA A 195 -33.72 4.35 -6.41
CA ALA A 195 -32.60 3.46 -6.02
C ALA A 195 -31.93 3.71 -4.65
N LYS A 196 -31.73 2.62 -3.90
CA LYS A 196 -30.95 2.59 -2.65
C LYS A 196 -29.61 1.89 -2.89
N LEU A 197 -28.61 2.27 -2.10
CA LEU A 197 -27.29 1.64 -2.13
C LEU A 197 -26.90 1.11 -0.76
N LEU A 198 -26.44 -0.14 -0.74
CA LEU A 198 -25.94 -0.84 0.43
C LEU A 198 -24.47 -1.19 0.19
N PHE A 199 -23.55 -0.48 0.84
CA PHE A 199 -22.14 -0.85 0.86
C PHE A 199 -21.89 -1.86 1.97
N VAL A 200 -21.24 -2.98 1.66
CA VAL A 200 -20.88 -4.02 2.61
C VAL A 200 -19.37 -4.26 2.55
N GLY A 201 -18.71 -4.22 3.71
CA GLY A 201 -17.28 -4.46 3.75
C GLY A 201 -16.68 -4.37 5.15
N ASP A 202 -15.36 -4.40 5.21
CA ASP A 202 -14.58 -4.33 6.44
C ASP A 202 -13.60 -3.15 6.38
N PRO A 203 -13.79 -2.10 7.20
CA PRO A 203 -12.93 -0.91 7.17
C PRO A 203 -11.50 -1.17 7.67
N ALA A 204 -11.24 -2.30 8.32
CA ALA A 204 -9.89 -2.70 8.75
C ALA A 204 -9.11 -3.46 7.67
N GLN A 205 -9.75 -3.86 6.58
CA GLN A 205 -9.03 -4.41 5.43
C GLN A 205 -8.26 -3.33 4.65
N LEU A 206 -7.39 -3.78 3.74
CA LEU A 206 -6.66 -2.91 2.84
C LEU A 206 -7.62 -1.99 2.05
N PRO A 207 -7.35 -0.67 2.04
CA PRO A 207 -8.09 0.29 1.22
C PRO A 207 -7.82 0.05 -0.29
N PRO A 208 -8.52 0.77 -1.18
CA PRO A 208 -8.23 0.72 -2.61
C PRO A 208 -6.76 1.08 -2.87
N VAL A 209 -6.17 0.47 -3.89
CA VAL A 209 -4.75 0.66 -4.22
C VAL A 209 -4.44 2.16 -4.40
N ARG A 210 -3.34 2.63 -3.78
CA ARG A 210 -2.90 4.05 -3.73
C ARG A 210 -3.75 4.98 -2.86
N GLN A 211 -4.72 4.46 -2.10
CA GLN A 211 -5.52 5.25 -1.15
C GLN A 211 -5.22 4.83 0.29
N SER A 212 -5.34 5.77 1.23
CA SER A 212 -5.13 5.54 2.67
C SER A 212 -6.43 5.23 3.42
N SER A 213 -7.58 5.25 2.74
CA SER A 213 -8.90 5.00 3.34
C SER A 213 -9.82 4.32 2.32
N SER A 214 -10.92 3.74 2.81
CA SER A 214 -11.97 3.13 1.99
C SER A 214 -13.13 4.13 1.84
N PRO A 215 -13.20 4.93 0.75
CA PRO A 215 -14.19 6.01 0.63
C PRO A 215 -15.63 5.49 0.61
N ALA A 216 -15.88 4.32 0.00
CA ALA A 216 -17.21 3.70 -0.03
C ALA A 216 -17.70 3.20 1.34
N LEU A 217 -16.81 3.03 2.32
CA LEU A 217 -17.14 2.65 3.70
C LEU A 217 -17.06 3.84 4.67
N SER A 218 -16.79 5.06 4.17
CA SER A 218 -16.71 6.28 4.96
C SER A 218 -17.98 7.10 4.79
N SER A 219 -18.82 7.13 5.82
CA SER A 219 -20.03 7.95 5.85
C SER A 219 -19.71 9.44 5.73
N GLU A 220 -18.60 9.90 6.34
CA GLU A 220 -18.07 11.25 6.20
C GLU A 220 -17.75 11.59 4.73
N HIS A 221 -17.01 10.72 4.03
CA HIS A 221 -16.65 10.92 2.61
C HIS A 221 -17.87 10.96 1.71
N LEU A 222 -18.81 10.03 1.92
CA LEU A 222 -20.05 9.97 1.15
C LEU A 222 -20.91 11.23 1.38
N SER A 223 -20.95 11.75 2.60
CA SER A 223 -21.67 12.98 2.92
C SER A 223 -20.99 14.22 2.32
N SER A 224 -19.67 14.37 2.47
CA SER A 224 -18.94 15.58 2.06
C SER A 224 -18.81 15.69 0.54
N GLU A 225 -18.46 14.61 -0.16
CA GLU A 225 -18.17 14.64 -1.60
C GLU A 225 -19.43 14.51 -2.46
N TYR A 226 -20.44 13.81 -1.95
CA TYR A 226 -21.64 13.44 -2.72
C TYR A 226 -22.95 13.92 -2.12
N GLY A 227 -22.93 14.63 -0.97
CA GLY A 227 -24.14 15.11 -0.30
C GLY A 227 -25.05 13.98 0.20
N LEU A 228 -24.48 12.81 0.49
CA LEU A 228 -25.26 11.61 0.75
C LEU A 228 -25.49 11.41 2.26
N SER A 229 -26.74 11.42 2.71
CA SER A 229 -27.10 10.87 4.04
C SER A 229 -26.85 9.36 4.05
N CYS A 230 -26.16 8.87 5.09
CA CYS A 230 -25.72 7.49 5.23
C CYS A 230 -26.00 6.98 6.64
N ILE A 231 -26.48 5.73 6.73
CA ILE A 231 -26.64 5.02 8.00
C ILE A 231 -25.51 4.01 8.13
N ASP A 232 -24.73 4.11 9.20
CA ASP A 232 -23.68 3.14 9.53
C ASP A 232 -24.23 2.03 10.44
N LEU A 233 -24.09 0.78 10.01
CA LEU A 233 -24.40 -0.41 10.79
C LEU A 233 -23.12 -1.23 10.98
N GLU A 234 -22.74 -1.55 12.21
CA GLU A 234 -21.56 -2.40 12.47
C GLU A 234 -21.97 -3.76 13.07
N LEU A 235 -21.56 -4.84 12.41
CA LEU A 235 -21.65 -6.19 12.97
C LEU A 235 -20.44 -6.43 13.86
N THR A 236 -20.67 -6.50 15.18
CA THR A 236 -19.64 -6.70 16.21
C THR A 236 -19.47 -8.17 16.60
N ASP A 237 -20.56 -8.94 16.58
CA ASP A 237 -20.56 -10.32 17.07
C ASP A 237 -19.97 -11.26 16.01
N VAL A 238 -18.98 -12.04 16.43
CA VAL A 238 -18.29 -13.00 15.58
C VAL A 238 -18.99 -14.37 15.71
N HIS A 239 -19.61 -14.82 14.61
CA HIS A 239 -20.49 -16.01 14.58
C HIS A 239 -19.88 -17.23 13.87
N ARG A 240 -18.54 -17.29 13.72
CA ARG A 240 -17.91 -18.47 13.12
C ARG A 240 -18.07 -19.67 14.05
N GLN A 241 -18.36 -20.85 13.48
CA GLN A 241 -18.61 -22.11 14.20
C GLN A 241 -17.42 -22.63 15.04
N GLU A 242 -16.27 -21.95 14.97
CA GLU A 242 -15.12 -22.12 15.86
C GLU A 242 -14.93 -20.84 16.68
N THR A 243 -15.79 -20.62 17.68
CA THR A 243 -15.42 -19.82 18.84
C THR A 243 -14.09 -20.38 19.39
N GLY A 244 -12.97 -19.66 19.19
CA GLY A 244 -11.63 -20.06 19.69
C GLY A 244 -10.54 -20.32 18.64
N SER A 245 -10.71 -19.96 17.37
CA SER A 245 -9.57 -19.99 16.42
C SER A 245 -8.58 -18.86 16.77
N ALA A 246 -7.35 -19.22 17.15
CA ALA A 246 -6.29 -18.26 17.49
C ALA A 246 -6.03 -17.23 16.37
N ILE A 247 -6.26 -17.58 15.10
CA ILE A 247 -6.17 -16.64 13.98
C ILE A 247 -7.20 -15.52 14.10
N LEU A 248 -8.43 -15.86 14.50
CA LEU A 248 -9.54 -14.92 14.62
C LEU A 248 -9.35 -13.99 15.82
N GLU A 249 -8.82 -14.50 16.93
CA GLU A 249 -8.46 -13.71 18.11
C GLU A 249 -7.40 -12.66 17.74
N ARG A 250 -6.28 -13.09 17.13
CA ARG A 250 -5.23 -12.18 16.66
C ARG A 250 -5.72 -11.19 15.61
N ALA A 251 -6.58 -11.62 14.69
CA ALA A 251 -7.20 -10.73 13.72
C ALA A 251 -8.09 -9.68 14.40
N THR A 252 -8.82 -10.06 15.45
CA THR A 252 -9.68 -9.14 16.21
C THR A 252 -8.84 -8.11 16.96
N GLU A 253 -7.73 -8.50 17.58
CA GLU A 253 -6.76 -7.59 18.22
C GLU A 253 -6.21 -6.56 17.23
N ILE A 254 -5.71 -7.02 16.06
CA ILE A 254 -5.19 -6.13 15.01
C ILE A 254 -6.30 -5.20 14.49
N ARG A 255 -7.52 -5.70 14.35
CA ARG A 255 -8.68 -4.89 13.94
C ARG A 255 -8.99 -3.80 14.97
N GLN A 256 -9.01 -4.13 16.25
CA GLN A 256 -9.24 -3.17 17.33
C GLN A 256 -8.15 -2.09 17.37
N ALA A 257 -6.89 -2.47 17.12
CA ALA A 257 -5.77 -1.53 16.96
C ALA A 257 -5.98 -0.57 15.77
N VAL A 258 -6.48 -1.04 14.62
CA VAL A 258 -6.84 -0.17 13.48
C VAL A 258 -7.97 0.79 13.83
N GLN A 259 -8.99 0.32 14.56
CA GLN A 259 -10.14 1.15 14.95
C GLN A 259 -9.79 2.21 15.99
N SER A 260 -9.01 1.83 17.01
CA SER A 260 -8.55 2.74 18.08
C SER A 260 -7.38 3.63 17.66
N LYS A 261 -6.83 3.42 16.45
CA LYS A 261 -5.61 4.07 15.94
C LYS A 261 -4.41 3.87 16.86
N SER A 262 -4.31 2.70 17.50
CA SER A 262 -3.24 2.33 18.41
C SER A 262 -2.33 1.28 17.76
N PHE A 263 -1.11 1.69 17.39
CA PHE A 263 -0.18 0.86 16.61
C PHE A 263 1.10 0.51 17.37
N ASN A 264 1.04 0.54 18.69
CA ASN A 264 2.19 0.32 19.58
C ASN A 264 2.35 -1.14 20.00
N HIS A 265 1.42 -2.04 19.67
CA HIS A 265 1.51 -3.45 20.03
C HIS A 265 1.15 -4.35 18.85
N PHE A 266 2.02 -5.31 18.54
CA PHE A 266 1.79 -6.33 17.53
C PHE A 266 2.52 -7.61 17.91
N ARG A 267 1.77 -8.73 17.96
CA ARG A 267 2.31 -10.05 18.28
C ARG A 267 1.47 -11.13 17.61
N LEU A 268 2.12 -12.10 16.99
CA LEU A 268 1.50 -13.29 16.38
C LEU A 268 2.15 -14.55 16.96
N SER A 269 1.99 -14.77 18.26
CA SER A 269 2.59 -15.92 18.95
C SER A 269 2.06 -17.25 18.42
N PRO A 270 2.94 -18.25 18.20
CA PRO A 270 2.53 -19.59 17.79
C PRO A 270 1.47 -20.18 18.73
N PHE A 271 0.51 -20.90 18.15
CA PHE A 271 -0.59 -21.53 18.89
C PHE A 271 -0.99 -22.85 18.21
N GLY A 272 -0.56 -23.96 18.82
CA GLY A 272 -0.83 -25.31 18.33
C GLY A 272 -0.53 -25.48 16.83
N GLU A 273 -1.42 -26.14 16.11
CA GLU A 273 -1.34 -26.32 14.65
C GLU A 273 -2.05 -25.19 13.87
N THR A 274 -2.59 -24.20 14.58
CA THR A 274 -3.41 -23.12 14.00
C THR A 274 -2.54 -21.93 13.59
N LEU A 275 -1.59 -21.52 14.44
CA LEU A 275 -0.64 -20.44 14.15
C LEU A 275 0.78 -20.96 14.34
N ILE A 276 1.56 -20.98 13.26
CA ILE A 276 2.90 -21.58 13.22
C ILE A 276 3.89 -20.53 12.72
N GLU A 277 5.02 -20.38 13.39
CA GLU A 277 6.13 -19.58 12.88
C GLU A 277 7.14 -20.48 12.16
N GLU A 278 7.52 -20.10 10.94
CA GLU A 278 8.46 -20.85 10.12
C GLU A 278 9.51 -19.95 9.48
N THR A 279 10.66 -20.54 9.14
CA THR A 279 11.65 -19.90 8.28
C THR A 279 11.17 -19.85 6.83
N VAL A 280 11.82 -19.02 6.00
CA VAL A 280 11.53 -18.92 4.56
C VAL A 280 11.59 -20.29 3.87
N VAL A 281 12.62 -21.08 4.18
CA VAL A 281 12.85 -22.41 3.59
C VAL A 281 11.73 -23.37 3.97
N GLN A 282 11.33 -23.40 5.24
CA GLN A 282 10.24 -24.26 5.72
C GLN A 282 8.90 -23.88 5.07
N GLY A 283 8.59 -22.59 4.95
CA GLY A 283 7.37 -22.14 4.30
C GLY A 283 7.31 -22.49 2.80
N ILE A 284 8.45 -22.40 2.09
CA ILE A 284 8.58 -22.85 0.70
C ILE A 284 8.35 -24.36 0.61
N ASP A 285 9.02 -25.14 1.46
CA ASP A 285 8.91 -26.60 1.51
C ASP A 285 7.48 -27.06 1.84
N ARG A 286 6.77 -26.34 2.70
CA ARG A 286 5.38 -26.60 3.05
C ARG A 286 4.45 -26.44 1.85
N ILE A 287 4.59 -25.35 1.09
CA ILE A 287 3.79 -25.16 -0.14
C ILE A 287 4.16 -26.22 -1.17
N ALA A 288 5.45 -26.47 -1.41
CA ALA A 288 5.88 -27.47 -2.39
C ALA A 288 5.36 -28.88 -2.04
N ARG A 289 5.48 -29.30 -0.78
CA ARG A 289 4.98 -30.60 -0.30
C ARG A 289 3.48 -30.74 -0.49
N ALA A 290 2.70 -29.69 -0.19
CA ALA A 290 1.25 -29.70 -0.39
C ALA A 290 0.85 -29.95 -1.86
N TYR A 291 1.64 -29.44 -2.81
CA TYR A 291 1.44 -29.71 -4.24
C TYR A 291 1.86 -31.13 -4.63
N GLN A 292 2.99 -31.64 -4.11
CA GLN A 292 3.46 -33.01 -4.35
C GLN A 292 2.46 -34.06 -3.82
N GLU A 293 1.87 -33.81 -2.66
CA GLU A 293 0.84 -34.66 -2.03
C GLU A 293 -0.55 -34.50 -2.67
N ARG A 294 -0.69 -33.68 -3.72
CA ARG A 294 -1.96 -33.38 -4.41
C ARG A 294 -3.03 -32.78 -3.47
N ARG A 295 -2.60 -32.02 -2.46
CA ARG A 295 -3.44 -31.27 -1.52
C ARG A 295 -3.10 -29.77 -1.54
N PRO A 296 -3.18 -29.07 -2.70
CA PRO A 296 -2.79 -27.67 -2.82
C PRO A 296 -3.85 -26.72 -2.24
N HIS A 297 -4.11 -26.82 -0.94
CA HIS A 297 -5.03 -25.95 -0.20
C HIS A 297 -4.32 -24.73 0.41
N GLY A 298 -3.02 -24.56 0.11
CA GLY A 298 -2.15 -23.51 0.61
C GLY A 298 -1.86 -22.39 -0.39
N VAL A 299 -1.62 -21.17 0.11
CA VAL A 299 -1.09 -20.04 -0.65
C VAL A 299 0.00 -19.32 0.13
N LEU A 300 1.02 -18.79 -0.55
CA LEU A 300 1.99 -17.87 0.05
C LEU A 300 1.61 -16.41 -0.27
N ILE A 301 1.51 -15.57 0.75
CA ILE A 301 1.12 -14.16 0.66
C ILE A 301 2.32 -13.27 0.98
N THR A 302 2.57 -12.28 0.11
CA THR A 302 3.64 -11.29 0.27
C THR A 302 3.09 -9.86 0.19
N TYR A 303 3.91 -8.87 0.53
CA TYR A 303 3.63 -7.45 0.33
C TYR A 303 3.88 -7.04 -1.12
N THR A 304 5.05 -7.39 -1.68
CA THR A 304 5.47 -6.91 -3.01
C THR A 304 5.34 -7.95 -4.14
N ASN A 305 5.12 -7.47 -5.37
CA ASN A 305 5.12 -8.32 -6.57
C ASN A 305 6.50 -8.95 -6.84
N ALA A 306 7.58 -8.24 -6.52
CA ALA A 306 8.94 -8.73 -6.68
C ALA A 306 9.19 -9.94 -5.76
N LYS A 307 8.78 -9.84 -4.48
CA LYS A 307 8.89 -10.96 -3.54
C LYS A 307 7.98 -12.12 -3.93
N ALA A 308 6.76 -11.86 -4.40
CA ALA A 308 5.90 -12.92 -4.94
C ALA A 308 6.57 -13.67 -6.11
N ALA A 309 7.22 -12.96 -7.04
CA ALA A 309 7.95 -13.58 -8.15
C ALA A 309 9.16 -14.41 -7.68
N GLU A 310 9.89 -13.91 -6.67
CA GLU A 310 10.98 -14.64 -6.03
C GLU A 310 10.50 -15.93 -5.35
N MET A 311 9.46 -15.85 -4.53
CA MET A 311 8.89 -17.01 -3.82
C MET A 311 8.32 -18.05 -4.81
N ASN A 312 7.66 -17.60 -5.89
CA ASN A 312 7.19 -18.50 -6.94
C ASN A 312 8.36 -19.26 -7.60
N ARG A 313 9.47 -18.60 -7.90
CA ARG A 313 10.67 -19.26 -8.45
C ARG A 313 11.26 -20.27 -7.48
N ALA A 314 11.40 -19.91 -6.20
CA ALA A 314 11.93 -20.81 -5.18
C ALA A 314 11.04 -22.05 -4.96
N ILE A 315 9.71 -21.87 -4.90
CA ILE A 315 8.75 -22.98 -4.82
C ILE A 315 8.85 -23.88 -6.05
N ARG A 316 8.98 -23.31 -7.26
CA ARG A 316 9.21 -24.09 -8.49
C ARG A 316 10.53 -24.84 -8.47
N GLY A 317 11.61 -24.24 -7.97
CA GLY A 317 12.89 -24.92 -7.78
C GLY A 317 12.74 -26.15 -6.91
N ARG A 318 11.93 -26.06 -5.86
CA ARG A 318 11.64 -27.20 -4.97
C ARG A 318 10.74 -28.27 -5.59
N LEU A 319 9.76 -27.86 -6.39
CA LEU A 319 8.83 -28.78 -7.08
C LEU A 319 9.47 -29.51 -8.25
N TRP A 320 10.33 -28.81 -9.01
CA TRP A 320 10.76 -29.20 -10.35
C TRP A 320 12.27 -29.39 -10.48
N GLY A 321 13.06 -29.06 -9.46
CA GLY A 321 14.52 -29.10 -9.48
C GLY A 321 15.18 -27.95 -10.23
N ASP A 322 14.41 -27.02 -10.79
CA ASP A 322 14.89 -25.86 -11.54
C ASP A 322 13.94 -24.66 -11.35
N GLU A 323 14.47 -23.56 -10.80
CA GLU A 323 13.74 -22.33 -10.55
C GLU A 323 13.34 -21.59 -11.84
N ASN A 324 14.11 -21.78 -12.91
CA ASN A 324 13.93 -21.12 -14.21
C ASN A 324 13.28 -22.05 -15.24
N ALA A 325 12.83 -23.22 -14.80
CA ALA A 325 12.06 -24.17 -15.59
C ALA A 325 10.97 -23.49 -16.41
N ASP A 326 10.85 -23.91 -17.67
CA ASP A 326 9.70 -23.56 -18.51
C ASP A 326 8.36 -23.97 -17.88
N LEU A 327 7.29 -23.28 -18.28
CA LEU A 327 5.92 -23.62 -17.92
C LEU A 327 5.64 -25.08 -18.29
N ARG A 328 5.06 -25.83 -17.36
CA ARG A 328 4.83 -27.28 -17.54
C ARG A 328 3.48 -27.73 -16.95
N PRO A 329 2.98 -28.91 -17.33
CA PRO A 329 1.79 -29.51 -16.73
C PRO A 329 1.94 -29.62 -15.21
N GLY A 330 0.86 -29.34 -14.48
CA GLY A 330 0.82 -29.31 -13.02
C GLY A 330 1.04 -27.92 -12.42
N ASP A 331 1.54 -26.95 -13.19
CA ASP A 331 1.79 -25.62 -12.66
C ASP A 331 0.53 -24.88 -12.23
N ARG A 332 0.66 -24.09 -11.16
CA ARG A 332 -0.38 -23.15 -10.72
C ARG A 332 -0.13 -21.78 -11.34
N LEU A 333 -1.15 -21.23 -12.00
CA LEU A 333 -1.12 -19.89 -12.56
C LEU A 333 -2.15 -18.98 -11.88
N LEU A 334 -1.79 -17.71 -11.75
CA LEU A 334 -2.64 -16.60 -11.34
C LEU A 334 -3.00 -15.77 -12.57
N ILE A 335 -4.29 -15.60 -12.82
CA ILE A 335 -4.81 -14.73 -13.88
C ILE A 335 -4.62 -13.28 -13.44
N ASN A 336 -3.92 -12.48 -14.24
CA ASN A 336 -3.56 -11.11 -13.88
C ASN A 336 -4.47 -10.04 -14.50
N ARG A 337 -5.28 -10.41 -15.51
CA ARG A 337 -6.22 -9.52 -16.18
C ARG A 337 -7.48 -10.31 -16.54
N ASN A 338 -8.64 -9.66 -16.44
CA ASN A 338 -9.92 -10.25 -16.86
C ASN A 338 -9.85 -10.60 -18.34
N SER A 339 -10.32 -11.80 -18.68
CA SER A 339 -10.44 -12.23 -20.08
C SER A 339 -11.84 -11.90 -20.61
N PRO A 340 -11.97 -11.24 -21.77
CA PRO A 340 -13.26 -11.09 -22.43
C PRO A 340 -13.72 -12.40 -23.10
N ARG A 341 -12.81 -13.37 -23.30
CA ARG A 341 -13.07 -14.62 -24.03
C ARG A 341 -13.44 -15.79 -23.13
N CYS A 342 -13.21 -15.68 -21.82
CA CYS A 342 -13.52 -16.75 -20.87
C CYS A 342 -13.90 -16.18 -19.51
N ASP A 343 -14.62 -16.99 -18.71
CA ASP A 343 -15.09 -16.64 -17.36
C ASP A 343 -13.95 -16.75 -16.32
N LEU A 344 -12.81 -16.14 -16.64
CA LEU A 344 -11.63 -16.03 -15.77
C LEU A 344 -11.34 -14.56 -15.49
N PHE A 345 -11.23 -14.27 -14.20
CA PHE A 345 -11.05 -12.92 -13.68
C PHE A 345 -9.66 -12.74 -13.08
N ASN A 346 -9.25 -11.47 -12.99
CA ASN A 346 -8.06 -11.08 -12.27
C ASN A 346 -8.11 -11.59 -10.83
N GLY A 347 -7.10 -12.35 -10.42
CA GLY A 347 -7.02 -13.01 -9.12
C GLY A 347 -7.41 -14.49 -9.12
N ASP A 348 -7.98 -15.01 -10.22
CA ASP A 348 -8.32 -16.42 -10.32
C ASP A 348 -7.08 -17.30 -10.43
N LEU A 349 -7.16 -18.47 -9.79
CA LEU A 349 -6.10 -19.47 -9.82
C LEU A 349 -6.50 -20.64 -10.70
N VAL A 350 -5.67 -20.96 -11.69
CA VAL A 350 -5.88 -22.07 -12.62
C VAL A 350 -4.71 -23.05 -12.53
N GLN A 351 -4.98 -24.32 -12.87
CA GLN A 351 -3.98 -25.37 -12.94
C GLN A 351 -3.69 -25.71 -14.41
N VAL A 352 -2.43 -25.77 -14.79
CA VAL A 352 -2.01 -26.18 -16.12
C VAL A 352 -2.17 -27.69 -16.24
N LEU A 353 -2.92 -28.13 -17.25
CA LEU A 353 -3.06 -29.55 -17.59
C LEU A 353 -2.11 -29.96 -18.71
N ASP A 354 -1.93 -29.10 -19.70
CA ASP A 354 -1.09 -29.35 -20.87
C ASP A 354 -0.55 -28.04 -21.44
N VAL A 355 0.60 -28.09 -22.09
CA VAL A 355 1.26 -26.95 -22.74
C VAL A 355 1.91 -27.36 -24.05
N SER A 356 1.81 -26.49 -25.07
CA SER A 356 2.53 -26.70 -26.32
C SER A 356 4.05 -26.64 -26.11
N GLY A 357 4.80 -27.46 -26.85
CA GLY A 357 6.25 -27.61 -26.70
C GLY A 357 7.06 -26.32 -26.79
N MET A 358 7.07 -25.64 -27.94
CA MET A 358 7.80 -24.37 -28.10
C MET A 358 6.88 -23.15 -28.01
N PRO A 359 7.26 -22.10 -27.25
CA PRO A 359 6.51 -20.86 -27.21
C PRO A 359 6.63 -20.07 -28.53
N ASP A 360 5.53 -19.46 -28.98
CA ASP A 360 5.47 -18.52 -30.10
C ASP A 360 6.00 -17.16 -29.64
N ARG A 361 7.25 -16.84 -30.01
CA ARG A 361 7.90 -15.57 -29.67
C ARG A 361 7.76 -14.58 -30.82
N ARG A 362 7.15 -13.44 -30.54
CA ARG A 362 6.91 -12.37 -31.51
C ARG A 362 7.65 -11.11 -31.11
N THR A 363 8.63 -10.74 -31.92
CA THR A 363 9.42 -9.54 -31.71
C THR A 363 8.84 -8.39 -32.51
N VAL A 364 8.47 -7.32 -31.82
CA VAL A 364 7.90 -6.12 -32.42
C VAL A 364 8.67 -4.89 -31.95
N GLN A 365 8.85 -3.93 -32.84
CA GLN A 365 9.47 -2.65 -32.53
C GLN A 365 8.42 -1.54 -32.65
N PRO A 366 7.78 -1.15 -31.53
CA PRO A 366 6.86 -0.01 -31.53
C PRO A 366 7.58 1.29 -31.90
N ARG A 367 6.91 2.16 -32.67
CA ARG A 367 7.46 3.46 -33.07
C ARG A 367 7.85 4.29 -31.84
N GLY A 368 9.05 4.85 -31.82
CA GLY A 368 9.54 5.68 -30.71
C GLY A 368 10.15 4.90 -29.53
N LEU A 369 10.24 3.57 -29.60
CA LEU A 369 11.06 2.78 -28.68
C LEU A 369 12.40 2.41 -29.32
N THR A 370 13.46 2.51 -28.53
CA THR A 370 14.84 2.24 -28.96
C THR A 370 15.10 0.76 -29.22
N PHE A 371 14.46 -0.12 -28.45
CA PHE A 371 14.68 -1.57 -28.51
C PHE A 371 13.39 -2.31 -28.87
N PRO A 372 13.49 -3.41 -29.62
CA PRO A 372 12.34 -4.27 -29.88
C PRO A 372 11.90 -4.99 -28.59
N ILE A 373 10.60 -5.25 -28.49
CA ILE A 373 9.97 -5.96 -27.38
C ILE A 373 9.52 -7.34 -27.88
N THR A 374 9.83 -8.38 -27.12
CA THR A 374 9.44 -9.77 -27.43
C THR A 374 8.21 -10.15 -26.60
N LEU A 375 7.13 -10.51 -27.27
CA LEU A 375 5.94 -11.12 -26.68
C LEU A 375 6.05 -12.64 -26.79
N THR A 376 5.84 -13.35 -25.70
CA THR A 376 5.97 -14.81 -25.65
C THR A 376 4.61 -15.44 -25.40
N PHE A 377 4.09 -16.15 -26.39
CA PHE A 377 2.80 -16.82 -26.31
C PHE A 377 2.96 -18.33 -26.21
N ARG A 378 2.09 -19.00 -25.47
CA ARG A 378 2.06 -20.48 -25.41
C ARG A 378 0.62 -20.97 -25.41
N LYS A 379 0.33 -22.00 -26.22
CA LYS A 379 -0.97 -22.67 -26.14
C LYS A 379 -0.97 -23.59 -24.93
N ALA A 380 -2.03 -23.56 -24.16
CA ALA A 380 -2.16 -24.38 -22.96
C ALA A 380 -3.59 -24.80 -22.72
N THR A 381 -3.76 -25.95 -22.08
CA THR A 381 -5.03 -26.38 -21.51
C THR A 381 -4.96 -26.15 -20.01
N VAL A 382 -5.90 -25.36 -19.48
CA VAL A 382 -5.99 -25.05 -18.06
C VAL A 382 -7.27 -25.60 -17.44
N ALA A 383 -7.19 -25.99 -16.18
CA ALA A 383 -8.30 -26.38 -15.35
C ALA A 383 -8.59 -25.31 -14.29
N TYR A 384 -9.87 -24.97 -14.14
CA TYR A 384 -10.35 -24.08 -13.10
C TYR A 384 -11.70 -24.57 -12.60
N ARG A 385 -12.05 -24.25 -11.35
CA ARG A 385 -13.42 -24.51 -10.87
C ARG A 385 -14.30 -23.36 -11.33
N ASN A 386 -15.53 -23.62 -11.74
CA ASN A 386 -16.57 -22.59 -11.97
C ASN A 386 -17.41 -22.34 -10.70
N SER A 387 -18.37 -21.42 -10.76
CA SER A 387 -19.30 -21.08 -9.64
C SER A 387 -20.01 -22.28 -9.01
N GLY A 388 -20.26 -23.35 -9.77
CA GLY A 388 -20.87 -24.58 -9.25
C GLY A 388 -19.88 -25.55 -8.58
N GLY A 389 -18.62 -25.17 -8.42
CA GLY A 389 -17.56 -26.05 -7.94
C GLY A 389 -17.07 -27.10 -8.96
N ILE A 390 -17.66 -27.10 -10.15
CA ILE A 390 -17.35 -28.02 -11.25
C ILE A 390 -16.02 -27.62 -11.87
N VAL A 391 -15.11 -28.58 -12.01
CA VAL A 391 -13.83 -28.37 -12.69
C VAL A 391 -14.09 -28.29 -14.19
N GLN A 392 -13.84 -27.13 -14.77
CA GLN A 392 -13.84 -26.91 -16.21
C GLN A 392 -12.42 -26.98 -16.77
N ARG A 393 -12.33 -27.48 -17.99
CA ARG A 393 -11.11 -27.50 -18.80
C ARG A 393 -11.28 -26.53 -19.95
N MET A 394 -10.24 -25.77 -20.24
CA MET A 394 -10.28 -24.77 -21.29
C MET A 394 -8.94 -24.70 -22.01
N GLU A 395 -9.01 -24.76 -23.34
CA GLU A 395 -7.87 -24.42 -24.19
C GLU A 395 -7.76 -22.91 -24.32
N CYS A 396 -6.55 -22.39 -24.16
CA CYS A 396 -6.29 -20.96 -24.17
C CYS A 396 -4.89 -20.65 -24.70
N LEU A 397 -4.71 -19.38 -25.07
CA LEU A 397 -3.40 -18.81 -25.36
C LEU A 397 -2.94 -18.02 -24.14
N LEU A 398 -1.76 -18.34 -23.62
CA LEU A 398 -1.13 -17.66 -22.49
C LEU A 398 -0.13 -16.63 -23.02
N LEU A 399 -0.02 -15.50 -22.33
CA LEU A 399 1.06 -14.52 -22.50
C LEU A 399 2.03 -14.65 -21.32
N GLU A 400 3.23 -15.14 -21.60
CA GLU A 400 4.22 -15.58 -20.61
C GLU A 400 5.09 -14.47 -20.04
N ASN A 401 5.06 -13.27 -20.64
CA ASN A 401 5.88 -12.12 -20.26
C ASN A 401 5.86 -11.80 -18.75
N LEU A 402 4.75 -12.11 -18.06
CA LEU A 402 4.59 -11.86 -16.63
C LEU A 402 4.99 -13.02 -15.71
N LEU A 403 5.26 -14.23 -16.22
CA LEU A 403 5.55 -15.41 -15.39
C LEU A 403 6.71 -15.17 -14.42
N ASN A 404 7.81 -14.61 -14.94
CA ASN A 404 9.02 -14.31 -14.17
C ASN A 404 9.21 -12.81 -13.89
N SER A 405 8.23 -11.96 -14.23
CA SER A 405 8.35 -10.52 -14.07
C SER A 405 8.14 -10.07 -12.62
N LYS A 406 9.00 -9.15 -12.16
CA LYS A 406 8.85 -8.45 -10.88
C LYS A 406 7.69 -7.45 -10.90
N GLN A 407 7.18 -7.08 -12.08
CA GLN A 407 6.09 -6.13 -12.24
C GLN A 407 4.71 -6.76 -12.00
N GLY A 408 3.74 -5.97 -11.54
CA GLY A 408 2.38 -6.43 -11.27
C GLY A 408 1.49 -6.53 -12.52
N ALA A 409 1.88 -5.91 -13.63
CA ALA A 409 1.18 -5.90 -14.90
C ALA A 409 2.20 -5.75 -16.04
N LEU A 410 1.75 -5.91 -17.28
CA LEU A 410 2.59 -5.64 -18.45
C LEU A 410 3.06 -4.20 -18.45
N THR A 411 4.30 -3.97 -18.83
CA THR A 411 4.83 -2.60 -18.94
C THR A 411 4.11 -1.84 -20.06
N PRO A 412 4.10 -0.50 -20.03
CA PRO A 412 3.53 0.29 -21.12
C PRO A 412 4.13 -0.07 -22.49
N GLU A 413 5.41 -0.41 -22.55
CA GLU A 413 6.09 -0.85 -23.78
C GLU A 413 5.57 -2.21 -24.27
N GLU A 414 5.35 -3.17 -23.36
CA GLU A 414 4.76 -4.49 -23.69
C GLU A 414 3.31 -4.36 -24.15
N GLN A 415 2.53 -3.46 -23.56
CA GLN A 415 1.16 -3.17 -23.99
C GLN A 415 1.14 -2.57 -25.41
N ARG A 416 2.06 -1.66 -25.72
CA ARG A 416 2.26 -1.11 -27.07
C ARG A 416 2.66 -2.16 -28.07
N ALA A 417 3.59 -3.04 -27.69
CA ALA A 417 4.00 -4.18 -28.48
C ALA A 417 2.81 -5.06 -28.87
N LEU A 418 1.94 -5.38 -27.90
CA LEU A 418 0.75 -6.21 -28.12
C LEU A 418 -0.22 -5.56 -29.11
N LEU A 419 -0.40 -4.24 -29.02
CA LEU A 419 -1.22 -3.48 -29.97
C LEU A 419 -0.62 -3.45 -31.38
N VAL A 420 0.69 -3.20 -31.50
CA VAL A 420 1.37 -3.19 -32.81
C VAL A 420 1.25 -4.54 -33.47
N GLU A 421 1.38 -5.62 -32.70
CA GLU A 421 1.22 -6.99 -33.21
C GLU A 421 -0.23 -7.30 -33.65
N PHE A 422 -1.23 -6.75 -32.96
CA PHE A 422 -2.61 -6.77 -33.43
C PHE A 422 -2.78 -6.00 -34.75
N GLN A 423 -2.31 -4.75 -34.82
CA GLN A 423 -2.45 -3.90 -36.00
C GLN A 423 -1.75 -4.48 -37.24
N LYS A 424 -0.62 -5.19 -37.07
CA LYS A 424 0.07 -5.89 -38.17
C LYS A 424 -0.79 -6.94 -38.85
N ARG A 425 -1.69 -7.60 -38.09
CA ARG A 425 -2.61 -8.64 -38.60
C ARG A 425 -3.91 -8.06 -39.16
N TYR A 426 -4.29 -6.86 -38.74
CA TYR A 426 -5.50 -6.16 -39.18
C TYR A 426 -5.17 -4.80 -39.82
N ARG A 427 -4.36 -4.80 -40.89
CA ARG A 427 -3.83 -3.57 -41.51
C ARG A 427 -4.91 -2.67 -42.12
N ASP A 428 -6.00 -3.27 -42.61
CA ASP A 428 -7.07 -2.57 -43.33
C ASP A 428 -8.14 -2.00 -42.38
N LEU A 429 -8.14 -2.40 -41.11
CA LEU A 429 -9.11 -1.91 -40.13
C LEU A 429 -8.74 -0.51 -39.66
N LYS A 430 -9.58 0.47 -40.04
CA LYS A 430 -9.47 1.83 -39.53
C LYS A 430 -9.79 1.86 -38.03
N ARG A 431 -8.97 2.60 -37.29
CA ARG A 431 -9.10 2.82 -35.85
C ARG A 431 -10.45 3.48 -35.52
N ASN A 432 -10.94 3.28 -34.30
CA ASN A 432 -12.23 3.82 -33.82
C ASN A 432 -13.46 3.45 -34.65
N THR A 433 -13.36 2.39 -35.45
CA THR A 433 -14.52 1.78 -36.10
C THR A 433 -15.05 0.63 -35.25
N ASN A 434 -16.35 0.36 -35.35
CA ASN A 434 -16.96 -0.80 -34.69
C ASN A 434 -16.27 -2.10 -35.12
N ALA A 435 -15.85 -2.21 -36.38
CA ALA A 435 -15.10 -3.35 -36.90
C ALA A 435 -13.74 -3.54 -36.20
N PHE A 436 -13.00 -2.46 -35.96
CA PHE A 436 -11.74 -2.51 -35.19
C PHE A 436 -11.98 -2.96 -33.74
N SER A 437 -12.97 -2.38 -33.06
CA SER A 437 -13.29 -2.73 -31.67
C SER A 437 -13.76 -4.18 -31.52
N LEU A 438 -14.56 -4.67 -32.47
CA LEU A 438 -15.00 -6.07 -32.51
C LEU A 438 -13.82 -7.01 -32.76
N ALA A 439 -12.99 -6.71 -33.76
CA ALA A 439 -11.78 -7.49 -34.03
C ALA A 439 -10.83 -7.52 -32.83
N LEU A 440 -10.65 -6.38 -32.14
CA LEU A 440 -9.81 -6.30 -30.94
C LEU A 440 -10.34 -7.16 -29.81
N LYS A 441 -11.67 -7.17 -29.60
CA LYS A 441 -12.33 -7.99 -28.57
C LYS A 441 -12.23 -9.49 -28.87
N ASP A 442 -12.34 -9.86 -30.15
CA ASP A 442 -12.35 -11.25 -30.59
C ASP A 442 -10.96 -11.78 -30.92
N ASP A 443 -9.91 -10.98 -30.76
CA ASP A 443 -8.56 -11.40 -31.12
C ASP A 443 -7.93 -12.35 -30.08
N PRO A 444 -7.48 -13.57 -30.46
CA PRO A 444 -6.87 -14.51 -29.51
C PRO A 444 -5.54 -14.06 -28.89
N TRP A 445 -4.72 -13.31 -29.63
CA TRP A 445 -3.37 -12.92 -29.19
C TRP A 445 -3.41 -11.69 -28.29
N PHE A 446 -4.18 -10.69 -28.66
CA PHE A 446 -4.38 -9.49 -27.86
C PHE A 446 -5.08 -9.79 -26.54
N ASN A 447 -6.04 -10.73 -26.57
CA ASN A 447 -6.75 -11.22 -25.38
C ASN A 447 -6.18 -12.53 -24.83
N ALA A 448 -4.92 -12.84 -25.13
CA ALA A 448 -4.23 -13.94 -24.48
C ALA A 448 -4.23 -13.74 -22.96
N LEU A 449 -4.37 -14.84 -22.22
CA LEU A 449 -4.41 -14.80 -20.77
C LEU A 449 -3.07 -14.30 -20.22
N GLN A 450 -3.11 -13.15 -19.56
CA GLN A 450 -1.95 -12.60 -18.86
C GLN A 450 -1.80 -13.35 -17.54
N VAL A 451 -0.71 -14.10 -17.39
CA VAL A 451 -0.55 -15.03 -16.27
C VAL A 451 0.75 -14.79 -15.50
N LYS A 452 0.68 -15.01 -14.18
CA LYS A 452 1.84 -15.17 -13.30
C LYS A 452 1.81 -16.55 -12.67
N TYR A 453 2.90 -17.01 -12.08
CA TYR A 453 2.82 -18.17 -11.19
C TYR A 453 1.96 -17.86 -9.96
N GLY A 454 1.15 -18.85 -9.56
CA GLY A 454 0.11 -18.70 -8.54
C GLY A 454 0.38 -19.42 -7.22
N TYR A 455 1.63 -19.82 -6.96
CA TYR A 455 2.02 -20.41 -5.67
C TYR A 455 2.14 -19.34 -4.58
N ALA A 456 2.68 -18.19 -4.97
CA ALA A 456 2.77 -16.98 -4.16
C ALA A 456 2.10 -15.79 -4.85
N MET A 457 1.45 -14.91 -4.08
CA MET A 457 0.82 -13.68 -4.58
C MET A 457 0.86 -12.56 -3.55
N THR A 458 0.59 -11.33 -3.99
CA THR A 458 0.51 -10.20 -3.05
C THR A 458 -0.78 -10.24 -2.24
N CYS A 459 -0.78 -9.65 -1.05
CA CYS A 459 -1.97 -9.54 -0.19
C CYS A 459 -3.15 -8.87 -0.92
N HIS A 460 -2.90 -7.83 -1.72
CA HIS A 460 -3.91 -7.18 -2.57
C HIS A 460 -4.57 -8.17 -3.56
N LYS A 461 -3.79 -9.08 -4.18
CA LYS A 461 -4.33 -10.12 -5.08
C LYS A 461 -5.05 -11.23 -4.32
N ALA A 462 -4.73 -11.41 -3.03
CA ALA A 462 -5.37 -12.39 -2.17
C ALA A 462 -6.71 -11.90 -1.58
N GLN A 463 -7.03 -10.60 -1.67
CA GLN A 463 -8.31 -10.04 -1.20
C GLN A 463 -9.52 -10.74 -1.84
N GLY A 464 -10.57 -10.94 -1.05
CA GLY A 464 -11.73 -11.75 -1.43
C GLY A 464 -11.46 -13.26 -1.51
N GLY A 465 -10.22 -13.71 -1.32
CA GLY A 465 -9.86 -15.12 -1.28
C GLY A 465 -9.75 -15.70 0.12
N GLU A 466 -9.99 -16.99 0.29
CA GLU A 466 -9.74 -17.71 1.54
C GLU A 466 -9.18 -19.11 1.24
N TRP A 467 -8.22 -19.56 2.04
CA TRP A 467 -7.51 -20.84 1.88
C TRP A 467 -7.51 -21.61 3.20
N GLU A 468 -7.45 -22.94 3.14
CA GLU A 468 -7.36 -23.77 4.36
C GLU A 468 -6.08 -23.43 5.13
N SER A 469 -4.96 -23.28 4.40
CA SER A 469 -3.69 -22.82 4.95
C SER A 469 -3.18 -21.59 4.19
N ALA A 470 -2.66 -20.60 4.90
CA ALA A 470 -1.96 -19.47 4.28
C ALA A 470 -0.61 -19.25 4.95
N VAL A 471 0.43 -19.08 4.15
CA VAL A 471 1.78 -18.72 4.57
C VAL A 471 1.95 -17.22 4.32
N VAL A 472 2.10 -16.42 5.37
CA VAL A 472 2.24 -14.96 5.27
C VAL A 472 3.69 -14.57 5.53
N TYR A 473 4.35 -14.07 4.48
CA TYR A 473 5.70 -13.52 4.57
C TYR A 473 5.63 -12.03 4.88
N PHE A 474 6.12 -11.62 6.05
CA PHE A 474 6.04 -10.22 6.53
C PHE A 474 7.16 -9.35 5.93
N ASP A 475 7.17 -9.17 4.60
CA ASP A 475 8.09 -8.28 3.85
C ASP A 475 7.59 -6.84 3.70
N PHE A 476 6.81 -6.36 4.65
CA PHE A 476 6.28 -5.01 4.59
C PHE A 476 7.44 -3.99 4.55
N SER A 477 7.49 -3.16 3.51
CA SER A 477 8.64 -2.27 3.26
C SER A 477 8.55 -0.92 3.97
N GLY A 478 7.39 -0.59 4.56
CA GLY A 478 7.18 0.63 5.33
C GLY A 478 7.45 0.45 6.82
N GLY A 479 7.20 1.50 7.61
CA GLY A 479 7.18 1.38 9.07
C GLY A 479 6.15 0.35 9.52
N LYS A 480 6.38 -0.30 10.67
CA LYS A 480 5.50 -1.35 11.20
C LYS A 480 4.48 -0.83 12.23
N GLN A 481 4.70 0.36 12.78
CA GLN A 481 3.82 0.99 13.77
C GLN A 481 2.88 2.02 13.11
N ASN A 482 2.10 1.60 12.11
CA ASN A 482 1.13 2.48 11.44
C ASN A 482 -0.08 1.70 10.91
N ALA A 483 -1.11 2.44 10.52
CA ALA A 483 -2.36 1.89 10.00
C ALA A 483 -2.16 0.99 8.77
N ASP A 484 -1.24 1.33 7.87
CA ASP A 484 -1.02 0.59 6.62
C ASP A 484 -0.48 -0.81 6.90
N PHE A 485 0.49 -0.94 7.81
CA PHE A 485 1.01 -2.23 8.25
C PHE A 485 -0.09 -3.07 8.91
N PHE A 486 -0.84 -2.51 9.87
CA PHE A 486 -1.87 -3.25 10.59
C PHE A 486 -3.01 -3.70 9.68
N ARG A 487 -3.46 -2.85 8.73
CA ARG A 487 -4.45 -3.24 7.72
C ARG A 487 -3.94 -4.31 6.78
N TRP A 488 -2.67 -4.21 6.35
CA TRP A 488 -2.03 -5.23 5.53
C TRP A 488 -1.96 -6.57 6.27
N ALA A 489 -1.48 -6.56 7.51
CA ALA A 489 -1.35 -7.74 8.36
C ALA A 489 -2.73 -8.38 8.61
N TYR A 490 -3.72 -7.58 9.02
CA TYR A 490 -5.10 -8.01 9.19
C TYR A 490 -5.66 -8.69 7.94
N THR A 491 -5.49 -8.05 6.78
CA THR A 491 -5.98 -8.58 5.51
C THR A 491 -5.27 -9.88 5.13
N ALA A 492 -3.96 -9.98 5.35
CA ALA A 492 -3.16 -11.14 5.03
C ALA A 492 -3.51 -12.36 5.90
N ILE A 493 -3.58 -12.18 7.23
CA ILE A 493 -3.85 -13.29 8.14
C ILE A 493 -5.29 -13.79 8.05
N THR A 494 -6.26 -12.91 7.74
CA THR A 494 -7.67 -13.28 7.56
C THR A 494 -7.93 -14.09 6.28
N ARG A 495 -6.91 -14.31 5.44
CA ARG A 495 -6.99 -15.23 4.29
C ARG A 495 -6.91 -16.71 4.72
N ALA A 496 -6.35 -17.00 5.91
CA ALA A 496 -6.27 -18.35 6.45
C ALA A 496 -7.60 -18.76 7.11
N LYS A 497 -8.07 -19.99 6.81
CA LYS A 497 -9.25 -20.58 7.47
C LYS A 497 -8.88 -21.44 8.67
N LYS A 498 -7.87 -22.30 8.55
CA LYS A 498 -7.47 -23.26 9.59
C LYS A 498 -6.04 -23.06 10.08
N THR A 499 -5.09 -22.93 9.17
CA THR A 499 -3.67 -22.83 9.53
C THR A 499 -3.03 -21.59 8.95
N LEU A 500 -2.55 -20.70 9.81
CA LEU A 500 -1.73 -19.55 9.47
C LEU A 500 -0.27 -19.88 9.77
N VAL A 501 0.57 -19.78 8.76
CA VAL A 501 2.03 -19.83 8.93
C VAL A 501 2.57 -18.42 8.76
N THR A 502 3.36 -17.94 9.70
CA THR A 502 4.03 -16.64 9.63
C THR A 502 5.50 -16.83 9.35
N ILE A 503 6.08 -15.94 8.54
CA ILE A 503 7.51 -15.89 8.30
C ILE A 503 7.97 -14.45 8.55
N GLY A 504 8.86 -14.28 9.53
CA GLY A 504 9.41 -12.98 9.90
C GLY A 504 8.37 -11.99 10.41
N ALA A 505 7.29 -12.48 11.05
CA ALA A 505 6.32 -11.60 11.70
C ALA A 505 7.03 -10.73 12.74
N PRO A 506 6.85 -9.40 12.73
CA PRO A 506 7.45 -8.58 13.76
C PRO A 506 6.78 -8.86 15.10
N GLU A 507 7.52 -8.58 16.17
CA GLU A 507 6.99 -8.55 17.52
C GLU A 507 7.44 -7.25 18.16
N PHE A 508 6.48 -6.46 18.64
CA PHE A 508 6.77 -5.25 19.39
C PHE A 508 5.59 -4.88 20.31
N ASP A 509 5.93 -4.15 21.36
CA ASP A 509 5.05 -3.48 22.29
C ASP A 509 5.54 -2.04 22.54
N ALA A 510 4.83 -1.29 23.38
CA ALA A 510 5.17 0.10 23.71
C ALA A 510 6.58 0.25 24.33
N TYR A 511 7.17 -0.84 24.82
CA TYR A 511 8.45 -0.88 25.49
C TYR A 511 9.54 -1.52 24.63
N SER A 512 9.23 -2.02 23.43
CA SER A 512 10.18 -2.76 22.60
C SER A 512 11.29 -1.88 22.02
N GLU A 513 11.06 -0.57 21.94
CA GLU A 513 12.09 0.43 21.64
C GLU A 513 12.69 1.06 22.92
N MET A 514 12.19 0.72 24.11
CA MET A 514 12.84 1.12 25.36
C MET A 514 14.10 0.29 25.56
N GLN A 515 15.25 0.95 25.42
CA GLN A 515 16.51 0.42 25.91
C GLN A 515 16.52 0.54 27.44
N TRP A 516 16.23 -0.56 28.12
CA TRP A 516 16.57 -0.69 29.53
C TRP A 516 18.09 -0.72 29.60
N GLN A 517 18.71 0.38 30.05
CA GLN A 517 20.09 0.31 30.53
C GLN A 517 20.08 -0.66 31.70
N THR A 518 20.45 -1.91 31.43
CA THR A 518 20.84 -2.82 32.47
C THR A 518 22.09 -2.18 33.05
N LEU A 519 21.98 -1.60 34.25
CA LEU A 519 23.16 -1.25 35.03
C LEU A 519 23.92 -2.57 35.19
N ALA A 520 24.96 -2.75 34.39
CA ALA A 520 25.86 -3.87 34.55
C ALA A 520 26.33 -3.90 36.01
N PRO A 521 26.52 -5.09 36.62
CA PRO A 521 27.26 -5.16 37.87
C PRO A 521 28.55 -4.36 37.68
N LEU A 522 28.78 -3.43 38.60
CA LEU A 522 29.95 -2.55 38.62
C LEU A 522 31.21 -3.39 38.79
N GLU A 523 31.69 -4.03 37.72
CA GLU A 523 32.98 -4.71 37.71
C GLU A 523 33.83 -4.14 36.56
N GLU A 524 34.83 -3.38 37.03
CA GLU A 524 36.13 -3.08 36.40
C GLU A 524 36.25 -1.98 35.33
N SER A 525 35.22 -1.17 35.09
CA SER A 525 35.39 0.11 34.35
C SER A 525 34.86 1.37 35.06
N ALA A 526 34.29 1.22 36.27
CA ALA A 526 33.62 2.29 36.99
C ALA A 526 34.52 3.23 37.79
N THR A 527 35.80 2.91 37.99
CA THR A 527 36.71 3.78 38.76
C THR A 527 36.97 5.11 38.07
N ASN A 528 37.12 5.14 36.74
CA ASN A 528 37.41 6.38 36.01
C ASN A 528 36.19 7.31 35.81
N GLU A 529 34.97 6.77 35.66
CA GLU A 529 33.79 7.61 35.43
C GLU A 529 33.20 8.20 36.72
N GLN A 530 33.30 7.49 37.84
CA GLN A 530 32.79 7.97 39.12
C GLN A 530 33.66 9.10 39.69
N GLU A 531 34.99 8.99 39.55
CA GLU A 531 35.94 10.06 39.90
C GLU A 531 35.71 11.31 39.03
N ARG A 532 35.54 11.13 37.71
CA ARG A 532 35.25 12.23 36.78
C ARG A 532 33.91 12.92 37.07
N ARG A 533 32.90 12.20 37.54
CA ARG A 533 31.59 12.78 37.95
C ARG A 533 31.68 13.60 39.23
N VAL A 534 32.49 13.16 40.20
CA VAL A 534 32.76 13.93 41.43
C VAL A 534 33.55 15.20 41.11
N GLU A 535 34.50 15.13 40.19
CA GLU A 535 35.31 16.28 39.74
C GLU A 535 34.46 17.33 39.00
N LEU A 536 33.54 16.91 38.12
CA LEU A 536 32.69 17.84 37.36
C LEU A 536 31.60 18.50 38.22
N ALA A 537 31.06 17.79 39.21
CA ALA A 537 30.08 18.34 40.15
C ALA A 537 30.68 19.35 41.15
N ALA A 538 32.01 19.42 41.26
CA ALA A 538 32.72 20.40 42.07
C ALA A 538 32.88 21.76 41.38
N ASP A 539 32.68 21.84 40.05
CA ASP A 539 32.75 23.11 39.32
C ASP A 539 31.52 23.99 39.66
N PRO A 540 31.71 25.27 40.05
CA PRO A 540 30.62 26.13 40.50
C PRO A 540 29.53 26.34 39.44
N ASP A 541 29.86 26.24 38.16
CA ASP A 541 28.89 26.40 37.07
C ASP A 541 27.93 25.21 36.94
N TRP A 542 28.29 24.04 37.51
CA TRP A 542 27.44 22.84 37.51
C TRP A 542 26.10 23.12 38.20
N ASN A 543 26.14 23.65 39.42
CA ASN A 543 24.95 24.01 40.18
C ASN A 543 24.36 25.36 39.73
N ARG A 544 25.20 26.33 39.36
CA ARG A 544 24.75 27.67 38.94
C ARG A 544 23.85 27.63 37.71
N PHE A 545 24.15 26.76 36.74
CA PHE A 545 23.35 26.62 35.51
C PHE A 545 22.49 25.34 35.47
N SER A 546 22.32 24.67 36.61
CA SER A 546 21.39 23.54 36.78
C SER A 546 21.68 22.33 35.87
N PHE A 547 22.96 21.96 35.71
CA PHE A 547 23.32 20.74 34.98
C PHE A 547 22.94 19.48 35.77
N SER A 548 22.41 18.48 35.06
CA SER A 548 22.07 17.17 35.62
C SER A 548 23.14 16.11 35.31
N SER A 549 23.11 15.00 36.06
CA SER A 549 24.01 13.86 35.84
C SER A 549 23.90 13.24 34.44
N SER A 550 22.79 13.45 33.73
CA SER A 550 22.61 13.04 32.33
C SER A 550 23.23 13.99 31.29
N GLN A 551 23.75 15.16 31.70
CA GLN A 551 24.23 16.22 30.81
C GLN A 551 25.75 16.45 30.91
N VAL A 552 26.51 15.47 31.38
CA VAL A 552 27.99 15.53 31.53
C VAL A 552 28.68 16.02 30.24
N MET A 553 28.27 15.52 29.08
CA MET A 553 28.85 15.92 27.79
C MET A 553 28.52 17.38 27.41
N LEU A 554 27.32 17.87 27.76
CA LEU A 554 26.96 19.28 27.56
C LEU A 554 27.73 20.18 28.53
N PHE A 555 28.07 19.68 29.71
CA PHE A 555 28.92 20.39 30.66
C PHE A 555 30.37 20.49 30.17
N ASP A 556 30.91 19.44 29.53
CA ASP A 556 32.22 19.50 28.88
C ASP A 556 32.26 20.58 27.79
N TYR A 557 31.20 20.67 26.96
CA TYR A 557 31.06 21.77 26.00
C TYR A 557 30.91 23.14 26.66
N HIS A 558 30.16 23.21 27.76
CA HIS A 558 30.01 24.45 28.52
C HIS A 558 31.34 24.95 29.07
N ARG A 559 32.19 24.08 29.62
CA ARG A 559 33.53 24.46 30.09
C ARG A 559 34.39 25.00 28.95
N GLN A 560 34.39 24.33 27.81
CA GLN A 560 35.12 24.81 26.62
C GLN A 560 34.62 26.18 26.14
N VAL A 561 33.30 26.38 26.10
CA VAL A 561 32.68 27.65 25.73
C VAL A 561 33.00 28.74 26.75
N ARG A 562 32.91 28.43 28.05
CA ARG A 562 33.24 29.35 29.13
C ARG A 562 34.69 29.84 29.02
N ASP A 563 35.62 28.91 28.89
CA ASP A 563 37.05 29.23 28.86
C ASP A 563 37.39 30.07 27.60
N ALA A 564 36.79 29.72 26.46
CA ALA A 564 36.91 30.50 25.22
C ALA A 564 36.36 31.93 25.36
N LEU A 565 35.17 32.10 25.95
CA LEU A 565 34.54 33.41 26.13
C LEU A 565 35.28 34.26 27.17
N GLN A 566 35.73 33.65 28.27
CA GLN A 566 36.51 34.35 29.30
C GLN A 566 37.83 34.89 28.76
N SER A 567 38.50 34.15 27.85
CA SER A 567 39.72 34.63 27.19
C SER A 567 39.52 35.93 26.38
N GLN A 568 38.28 36.24 26.01
CA GLN A 568 37.89 37.46 25.30
C GLN A 568 37.27 38.52 26.21
N GLY A 569 37.27 38.30 27.54
CA GLY A 569 36.65 39.20 28.52
C GLY A 569 35.12 39.12 28.57
N ILE A 570 34.52 38.06 28.02
CA ILE A 570 33.08 37.86 27.94
C ILE A 570 32.62 36.93 29.08
N SER A 571 31.69 37.38 29.91
CA SER A 571 31.07 36.58 30.98
C SER A 571 29.76 35.94 30.54
N ILE A 572 29.43 34.76 31.09
CA ILE A 572 28.13 34.11 30.91
C ILE A 572 27.22 34.50 32.08
N GLU A 573 26.10 35.15 31.79
CA GLU A 573 25.11 35.59 32.77
C GLU A 573 24.00 34.55 32.95
N ARG A 574 23.55 33.93 31.85
CA ARG A 574 22.46 32.96 31.84
C ARG A 574 22.72 31.84 30.84
N HIS A 575 22.26 30.63 31.17
CA HIS A 575 22.35 29.46 30.31
C HIS A 575 21.01 28.70 30.35
N ASP A 576 20.39 28.50 29.19
CA ASP A 576 19.12 27.79 29.03
C ASP A 576 19.34 26.49 28.22
N HIS A 577 18.96 25.37 28.83
CA HIS A 577 18.95 24.04 28.21
C HIS A 577 17.63 23.82 27.46
N LEU A 578 17.64 23.81 26.13
CA LEU A 578 16.48 23.54 25.27
C LEU A 578 16.64 22.19 24.57
N SER A 579 15.52 21.63 24.07
CA SER A 579 15.57 20.38 23.29
C SER A 579 16.48 20.54 22.08
N TYR A 580 17.63 19.86 22.10
CA TYR A 580 18.66 19.89 21.05
C TYR A 580 19.30 21.27 20.83
N CYS A 581 19.29 22.16 21.83
CA CYS A 581 19.84 23.50 21.72
C CYS A 581 20.29 24.03 23.09
N GLU A 582 21.53 24.55 23.17
CA GLU A 582 22.03 25.29 24.34
C GLU A 582 22.07 26.77 24.00
N ARG A 583 21.56 27.62 24.90
CA ARG A 583 21.47 29.07 24.69
C ARG A 583 22.11 29.84 25.84
N TYR A 584 23.03 30.73 25.51
CA TYR A 584 23.76 31.57 26.46
C TYR A 584 23.35 33.05 26.32
N GLN A 585 23.23 33.71 27.46
CA GLN A 585 23.27 35.16 27.56
C GLN A 585 24.64 35.57 28.06
N ILE A 586 25.32 36.40 27.28
CA ILE A 586 26.70 36.80 27.52
C ILE A 586 26.78 38.30 27.75
N LYS A 587 27.79 38.75 28.50
CA LYS A 587 28.01 40.15 28.83
C LYS A 587 29.48 40.52 28.70
N CYS A 588 29.74 41.69 28.10
CA CYS A 588 31.08 42.28 28.02
C CYS A 588 30.95 43.80 28.07
N ASN A 589 31.74 44.47 28.91
CA ASN A 589 31.75 45.94 29.04
C ASN A 589 30.37 46.59 29.22
N GLY A 590 29.45 45.91 29.92
CA GLY A 590 28.08 46.40 30.16
C GLY A 590 27.07 46.11 29.04
N GLN A 591 27.52 45.64 27.88
CA GLN A 591 26.65 45.18 26.79
C GLN A 591 26.30 43.71 26.97
N VAL A 592 25.08 43.33 26.57
CA VAL A 592 24.55 41.96 26.67
C VAL A 592 24.18 41.47 25.29
N ALA A 593 24.42 40.19 25.01
CA ALA A 593 24.01 39.54 23.77
C ALA A 593 23.63 38.08 24.02
N GLY A 594 22.87 37.48 23.10
CA GLY A 594 22.48 36.08 23.15
C GLY A 594 23.14 35.27 22.03
N VAL A 595 23.67 34.09 22.37
CA VAL A 595 24.25 33.13 21.41
C VAL A 595 23.73 31.73 21.72
N GLN A 596 23.64 30.87 20.72
CA GLN A 596 23.13 29.51 20.89
C GLN A 596 23.81 28.52 19.95
N TYR A 597 23.88 27.27 20.37
CA TYR A 597 24.26 26.16 19.49
C TYR A 597 23.23 25.03 19.54
N ARG A 598 23.03 24.34 18.41
CA ARG A 598 22.18 23.15 18.31
C ARG A 598 23.01 21.90 18.17
N TYR A 599 22.55 20.79 18.73
CA TYR A 599 23.22 19.49 18.66
C TYR A 599 22.26 18.37 18.27
N LYS A 600 22.77 17.30 17.66
CA LYS A 600 21.96 16.14 17.25
C LYS A 600 21.73 15.18 18.42
N LYS A 601 20.85 14.18 18.25
CA LYS A 601 20.70 13.05 19.20
C LYS A 601 22.03 12.36 19.55
N THR A 602 23.01 12.42 18.65
CA THR A 602 24.35 11.86 18.85
C THR A 602 25.27 12.76 19.70
N GLY A 603 24.78 13.89 20.22
CA GLY A 603 25.55 14.87 20.98
C GLY A 603 26.39 15.85 20.14
N ARG A 604 26.58 15.57 18.85
CA ARG A 604 27.39 16.42 17.96
C ARG A 604 26.72 17.78 17.71
N VAL A 605 27.46 18.87 17.95
CA VAL A 605 27.05 20.24 17.60
C VAL A 605 26.88 20.35 16.09
N SER A 606 25.85 21.07 15.65
CA SER A 606 25.38 21.12 14.26
C SER A 606 25.32 22.53 13.69
N THR A 607 24.96 23.52 14.51
CA THR A 607 24.90 24.93 14.10
C THR A 607 25.15 25.81 15.31
N ILE A 608 25.93 26.88 15.15
CA ILE A 608 26.18 27.91 16.16
C ILE A 608 25.73 29.24 15.57
N THR A 609 24.85 29.95 16.25
CA THR A 609 24.16 31.15 15.74
C THR A 609 23.95 32.17 16.85
N VAL A 610 23.75 33.43 16.47
CA VAL A 610 23.21 34.47 17.37
C VAL A 610 21.79 34.09 17.78
N ALA A 611 21.40 34.36 19.02
CA ALA A 611 20.05 34.10 19.50
C ALA A 611 19.12 35.28 19.14
N ASP A 612 17.96 34.98 18.56
CA ASP A 612 16.97 35.97 18.14
C ASP A 612 15.97 36.32 19.25
N GLY A 613 15.18 37.39 19.05
CA GLY A 613 14.06 37.76 19.91
C GLY A 613 14.47 38.47 21.19
N CYS A 614 13.90 38.08 22.34
CA CYS A 614 14.19 38.69 23.65
C CYS A 614 15.63 38.45 24.17
N TRP A 615 16.42 37.66 23.42
CA TRP A 615 17.84 37.39 23.67
C TRP A 615 18.76 38.18 22.71
N ALA A 616 18.17 38.90 21.75
CA ALA A 616 18.92 39.77 20.85
C ALA A 616 19.54 40.92 21.66
N GLY A 617 20.77 41.27 21.32
CA GLY A 617 21.54 42.30 22.00
C GLY A 617 22.62 42.86 21.07
N ASP A 618 23.78 43.20 21.62
CA ASP A 618 24.86 43.75 20.81
C ASP A 618 25.35 42.73 19.75
N THR A 619 25.24 43.12 18.47
CA THR A 619 25.52 42.23 17.34
C THR A 619 27.02 41.97 17.17
N VAL A 620 27.88 42.90 17.57
CA VAL A 620 29.34 42.73 17.46
C VAL A 620 29.82 41.75 18.53
N LEU A 621 29.32 41.91 19.76
CA LEU A 621 29.56 40.98 20.87
C LEU A 621 29.05 39.58 20.54
N ALA A 622 27.84 39.46 19.98
CA ALA A 622 27.27 38.18 19.58
C ALA A 622 28.12 37.48 18.50
N GLN A 623 28.58 38.21 17.50
CA GLN A 623 29.41 37.65 16.43
C GLN A 623 30.79 37.23 16.91
N SER A 624 31.44 38.02 17.78
CA SER A 624 32.72 37.66 18.41
C SER A 624 32.59 36.37 19.23
N ALA A 625 31.52 36.25 20.01
CA ALA A 625 31.25 35.05 20.80
C ALA A 625 30.94 33.82 19.94
N VAL A 626 30.17 33.97 18.86
CA VAL A 626 29.93 32.86 17.91
C VAL A 626 31.23 32.36 17.30
N GLN A 627 32.16 33.25 16.92
CA GLN A 627 33.47 32.85 16.40
C GLN A 627 34.30 32.10 17.44
N ALA A 628 34.32 32.56 18.69
CA ALA A 628 35.00 31.88 19.79
C ALA A 628 34.43 30.46 20.02
N MET A 629 33.10 30.34 20.03
CA MET A 629 32.40 29.08 20.18
C MET A 629 32.63 28.13 19.01
N GLN A 630 32.69 28.64 17.77
CA GLN A 630 32.99 27.85 16.59
C GLN A 630 34.36 27.20 16.70
N HIS A 631 35.37 27.93 17.16
CA HIS A 631 36.72 27.40 17.31
C HIS A 631 36.77 26.20 18.27
N VAL A 632 36.10 26.28 19.43
CA VAL A 632 36.17 25.22 20.45
C VAL A 632 35.18 24.07 20.21
N LEU A 633 33.97 24.36 19.70
CA LEU A 633 32.93 23.35 19.52
C LEU A 633 33.02 22.59 18.18
N HIS A 634 33.79 23.09 17.18
CA HIS A 634 34.04 22.37 15.93
C HIS A 634 35.31 21.49 15.96
N HIS A 635 36.05 21.43 17.08
CA HIS A 635 37.21 20.52 17.23
C HIS A 635 36.85 19.02 17.35
N GLY A 636 35.62 18.64 16.98
CA GLY A 636 35.23 17.25 16.69
C GLY A 636 35.31 16.88 15.19
N GLU A 637 35.85 17.75 14.33
CA GLU A 637 36.15 17.44 12.92
C GLU A 637 37.54 16.81 12.79
N THR A 638 37.75 15.65 13.41
CA THR A 638 38.52 14.63 12.71
C THR A 638 37.60 14.07 11.64
N ALA A 639 38.07 14.14 10.40
CA ALA A 639 37.42 13.53 9.27
C ALA A 639 37.12 12.05 9.58
N ASP A 640 35.87 11.73 9.95
CA ASP A 640 35.28 10.43 9.69
C ASP A 640 35.11 10.35 8.17
N SER A 641 36.24 10.17 7.49
CA SER A 641 36.30 9.50 6.22
C SER A 641 35.84 8.08 6.47
N GLU A 642 34.56 7.79 6.20
CA GLU A 642 34.32 6.53 5.53
C GLU A 642 35.25 6.54 4.31
N PRO A 643 36.18 5.58 4.17
CA PRO A 643 37.00 5.52 2.98
C PRO A 643 36.03 5.49 1.80
N LEU A 644 36.23 6.40 0.83
CA LEU A 644 35.52 6.38 -0.44
C LEU A 644 35.86 5.04 -1.12
N SER A 645 35.09 4.00 -0.78
CA SER A 645 35.29 2.62 -1.24
C SER A 645 34.99 2.48 -2.73
N ASN A 646 34.30 3.48 -3.30
CA ASN A 646 33.98 3.55 -4.70
C ASN A 646 35.05 4.38 -5.48
N PRO A 647 35.89 3.74 -6.32
CA PRO A 647 36.94 4.42 -7.10
C PRO A 647 36.40 5.52 -8.02
N PHE A 648 35.18 5.37 -8.52
CA PHE A 648 34.52 6.36 -9.38
C PHE A 648 34.21 7.67 -8.62
N ILE A 649 33.71 7.56 -7.39
CA ILE A 649 33.41 8.72 -6.54
C ILE A 649 34.71 9.39 -6.08
N LYS A 650 35.75 8.60 -5.77
CA LYS A 650 37.07 9.11 -5.43
C LYS A 650 37.70 9.93 -6.57
N ALA A 651 37.77 9.37 -7.78
CA ALA A 651 38.33 10.05 -8.95
C ALA A 651 37.55 11.32 -9.35
N PHE A 652 36.24 11.35 -9.08
CA PHE A 652 35.43 12.56 -9.25
C PHE A 652 35.76 13.63 -8.21
N PHE A 653 35.88 13.24 -6.95
CA PHE A 653 36.18 14.16 -5.86
C PHE A 653 37.58 14.78 -6.00
N ASP A 654 38.58 13.98 -6.38
CA ASP A 654 39.95 14.48 -6.64
C ASP A 654 39.99 15.52 -7.78
N ARG A 655 39.10 15.40 -8.76
CA ARG A 655 38.94 16.40 -9.84
C ARG A 655 38.22 17.65 -9.33
N LEU A 656 37.13 17.47 -8.59
CA LEU A 656 36.37 18.56 -8.00
C LEU A 656 37.26 19.43 -7.10
N GLU A 657 38.04 18.83 -6.20
CA GLU A 657 38.96 19.56 -5.32
C GLU A 657 39.98 20.38 -6.12
N LYS A 658 40.58 19.79 -7.17
CA LYS A 658 41.52 20.49 -8.05
C LYS A 658 40.87 21.68 -8.77
N SER A 659 39.67 21.49 -9.32
CA SER A 659 38.95 22.57 -10.03
C SER A 659 38.46 23.67 -9.09
N THR A 660 38.09 23.33 -7.84
CA THR A 660 37.61 24.33 -6.86
C THR A 660 38.73 25.11 -6.18
N ALA A 661 39.93 24.53 -6.05
CA ALA A 661 41.07 25.14 -5.35
C ALA A 661 41.52 26.48 -5.97
N GLY A 662 41.38 26.64 -7.30
CA GLY A 662 41.72 27.87 -8.02
C GLY A 662 40.60 28.93 -8.06
N ALA A 663 39.37 28.57 -7.68
CA ALA A 663 38.18 29.40 -7.87
C ALA A 663 37.63 30.05 -6.59
N GLY A 664 38.37 29.97 -5.47
CA GLY A 664 37.94 30.52 -4.17
C GLY A 664 36.80 29.73 -3.51
N LEU A 665 36.50 28.53 -3.98
CA LEU A 665 35.46 27.65 -3.43
C LEU A 665 36.06 26.64 -2.45
N ARG A 666 35.43 26.50 -1.28
CA ARG A 666 35.76 25.50 -0.26
C ARG A 666 34.65 24.47 -0.17
N ILE A 667 35.03 23.19 -0.18
CA ILE A 667 34.12 22.08 0.12
C ILE A 667 34.05 21.93 1.64
N LEU A 668 32.87 22.17 2.22
CA LEU A 668 32.65 22.13 3.66
C LEU A 668 32.34 20.72 4.15
N SER A 669 31.57 19.95 3.38
CA SER A 669 31.24 18.58 3.75
C SER A 669 30.97 17.70 2.54
N LYS A 670 31.18 16.40 2.71
CA LYS A 670 30.86 15.37 1.72
C LYS A 670 30.07 14.24 2.38
N ARG A 671 29.00 13.80 1.73
CA ARG A 671 28.21 12.66 2.18
C ARG A 671 27.85 11.77 1.00
N VAL A 672 28.29 10.52 1.06
CA VAL A 672 27.83 9.49 0.13
C VAL A 672 26.47 8.99 0.61
N LEU A 673 25.49 9.04 -0.27
CA LEU A 673 24.14 8.52 -0.10
C LEU A 673 23.89 7.44 -1.15
N PRO A 674 22.88 6.56 -1.00
CA PRO A 674 22.53 5.60 -2.05
C PRO A 674 22.29 6.33 -3.38
N TYR A 675 23.06 5.97 -4.41
CA TYR A 675 22.98 6.54 -5.78
C TYR A 675 23.28 8.04 -5.88
N LYS A 676 23.96 8.61 -4.88
CA LYS A 676 24.09 10.05 -4.75
C LYS A 676 25.30 10.49 -3.93
N LEU A 677 26.01 11.51 -4.40
CA LEU A 677 27.03 12.23 -3.64
C LEU A 677 26.49 13.62 -3.33
N ARG A 678 26.36 13.94 -2.04
CA ARG A 678 26.02 15.29 -1.58
C ARG A 678 27.28 16.01 -1.15
N ILE A 679 27.48 17.22 -1.66
CA ILE A 679 28.55 18.11 -1.24
C ILE A 679 27.97 19.43 -0.73
N GLU A 680 28.62 20.00 0.26
CA GLU A 680 28.37 21.37 0.72
C GLU A 680 29.57 22.23 0.33
N ILE A 681 29.29 23.40 -0.24
CA ILE A 681 30.30 24.32 -0.80
C ILE A 681 30.06 25.73 -0.30
N SER A 682 31.14 26.49 -0.14
CA SER A 682 31.12 27.90 0.26
C SER A 682 32.24 28.68 -0.38
N ASP A 683 31.99 29.94 -0.74
CA ASP A 683 33.02 30.91 -1.14
C ASP A 683 33.37 31.90 -0.01
N GLY A 684 32.90 31.62 1.21
CA GLY A 684 33.05 32.48 2.38
C GLY A 684 31.87 33.43 2.63
N ALA A 685 31.09 33.79 1.60
CA ALA A 685 29.90 34.62 1.73
C ALA A 685 28.60 33.84 1.44
N ARG A 686 28.63 32.97 0.44
CA ARG A 686 27.51 32.17 -0.05
C ARG A 686 27.72 30.71 0.37
N HIS A 687 26.62 30.03 0.65
CA HIS A 687 26.62 28.62 1.04
C HIS A 687 25.63 27.86 0.16
N GLY A 688 26.07 26.74 -0.42
CA GLY A 688 25.28 25.92 -1.31
C GLY A 688 25.45 24.44 -1.02
N THR A 689 24.39 23.66 -1.20
CA THR A 689 24.44 22.20 -1.12
C THR A 689 24.05 21.62 -2.47
N LEU A 690 24.90 20.74 -3.01
CA LEU A 690 24.73 20.13 -4.32
C LEU A 690 24.65 18.61 -4.23
N ASP A 691 23.81 18.04 -5.09
CA ASP A 691 23.56 16.62 -5.20
C ASP A 691 23.97 16.12 -6.59
N PHE A 692 24.98 15.26 -6.63
CA PHE A 692 25.42 14.51 -7.81
C PHE A 692 24.81 13.11 -7.77
N CYS A 693 23.90 12.80 -8.67
CA CYS A 693 23.21 11.50 -8.73
C CYS A 693 23.86 10.59 -9.79
N TYR A 694 23.90 9.28 -9.52
CA TYR A 694 24.40 8.25 -10.44
C TYR A 694 23.52 7.00 -10.32
N ASP A 695 23.35 6.22 -11.39
CA ASP A 695 22.40 5.10 -11.47
C ASP A 695 23.01 3.72 -11.12
N GLY A 696 24.17 3.72 -10.45
CA GLY A 696 24.95 2.52 -10.16
C GLY A 696 25.95 2.13 -11.25
N THR A 697 25.91 2.79 -12.42
CA THR A 697 27.03 2.80 -13.38
C THR A 697 28.02 3.91 -13.02
N PRO A 698 29.31 3.85 -13.43
CA PRO A 698 30.29 4.91 -13.19
C PRO A 698 30.06 6.14 -14.11
N LYS A 699 28.82 6.66 -14.11
CA LYS A 699 28.38 7.85 -14.85
C LYS A 699 27.42 8.67 -14.00
N TRP A 700 27.62 9.99 -13.99
CA TRP A 700 26.71 10.93 -13.36
C TRP A 700 25.49 11.15 -14.25
N THR A 701 24.29 11.08 -13.67
CA THR A 701 23.03 11.20 -14.41
C THR A 701 22.41 12.58 -14.27
N VAL A 702 22.49 13.18 -13.07
CA VAL A 702 21.91 14.48 -12.75
C VAL A 702 22.76 15.17 -11.71
N VAL A 703 23.00 16.48 -11.88
CA VAL A 703 23.48 17.35 -10.81
C VAL A 703 22.39 18.36 -10.51
N GLN A 704 22.03 18.52 -9.25
CA GLN A 704 20.98 19.43 -8.83
C GLN A 704 21.31 20.09 -7.50
N GLU A 705 20.72 21.25 -7.29
CA GLU A 705 20.81 21.97 -6.03
C GLU A 705 19.85 21.40 -4.98
N VAL A 706 20.23 21.43 -3.71
CA VAL A 706 19.38 20.94 -2.61
C VAL A 706 18.52 22.07 -2.06
N GLY A 707 17.26 22.11 -2.50
CA GLY A 707 16.27 23.08 -2.02
C GLY A 707 15.45 23.66 -3.16
N ALA A 708 14.81 24.81 -2.91
CA ALA A 708 14.18 25.59 -3.98
C ALA A 708 15.26 26.16 -4.93
N PRO A 709 14.98 26.33 -6.23
CA PRO A 709 15.95 26.86 -7.19
C PRO A 709 16.56 28.20 -6.74
N GLY A 710 17.89 28.31 -6.78
CA GLY A 710 18.61 29.55 -6.44
C GLY A 710 19.06 29.67 -4.97
N LYS A 711 18.85 28.64 -4.14
CA LYS A 711 19.30 28.63 -2.73
C LYS A 711 20.83 28.67 -2.57
N SER A 712 21.57 28.22 -3.58
CA SER A 712 23.02 28.23 -3.65
C SER A 712 23.58 29.58 -4.09
N GLN A 713 22.71 30.56 -4.37
CA GLN A 713 23.08 31.94 -4.74
C GLN A 713 24.10 31.99 -5.90
N GLY A 714 23.95 31.11 -6.89
CA GLY A 714 24.81 31.02 -8.08
C GLY A 714 26.05 30.15 -7.92
N LEU A 715 26.30 29.55 -6.75
CA LEU A 715 27.40 28.60 -6.55
C LEU A 715 27.21 27.30 -7.35
N PHE A 716 25.96 26.88 -7.58
CA PHE A 716 25.65 25.74 -8.43
C PHE A 716 26.16 25.92 -9.86
N ASP A 717 25.82 27.05 -10.49
CA ASP A 717 26.20 27.33 -11.87
C ASP A 717 27.73 27.48 -12.03
N MET A 718 28.39 28.05 -11.02
CA MET A 718 29.84 28.18 -10.96
C MET A 718 30.55 26.83 -10.85
N VAL A 719 30.09 25.92 -9.98
CA VAL A 719 30.64 24.56 -9.89
C VAL A 719 30.34 23.76 -11.16
N LYS A 720 29.17 23.96 -11.77
CA LYS A 720 28.84 23.30 -13.03
C LYS A 720 29.78 23.75 -14.16
N ALA A 721 30.05 25.06 -14.30
CA ALA A 721 30.98 25.59 -15.29
C ALA A 721 32.41 25.07 -15.09
N LEU A 722 32.91 25.08 -13.85
CA LEU A 722 34.26 24.57 -13.51
C LEU A 722 34.44 23.07 -13.78
N MET A 723 33.34 22.32 -13.83
CA MET A 723 33.34 20.87 -14.10
C MET A 723 33.08 20.54 -15.57
N GLU A 724 32.61 21.49 -16.38
CA GLU A 724 32.47 21.37 -17.84
C GLU A 724 33.74 21.81 -18.58
N GLU A 725 34.59 22.66 -17.96
CA GLU A 725 35.86 23.15 -18.52
C GLU A 725 37.10 22.26 -18.25
N GLY A 726 36.99 21.23 -17.39
CA GLY A 726 38.13 20.46 -16.84
C GLY A 726 38.14 18.95 -17.06
#